data_AF-A0A7J7GRU6-F1
#
_entry.id   AF-A0A7J7GRU6-F1
#
_cell.length_a   1.000
_cell.length_b   1.000
_cell.length_c   1.000
_cell.angle_alpha   90.00
_cell.angle_beta   90.00
_cell.angle_gamma   90.00
#
_symmetry.space_group_name_H-M   'P 1'
#
loop_
_entity.id
_entity.type
_entity.pdbx_description
1 polymer ?
#
loop_
_entity_poly.entity_id
_entity_poly.type
_entity_poly.pdbx_seq_one_letter_code
_entity_poly.pdbx_strand_id
1 'polypeptide(L)'
;MALRANISLSSSHQRSKFCSLWLNVEQKRLALVIVPQKKSHPSWVIKSVLDNKQSSVNDNGATEPARILLEKLFAETQKLEEMGKDSHLPPDDQVGFNLGILENLQAALFALNKKEEQLQDAEKEVLLEQIELNRAKDELVHREEAIAAACSKHEKLKEELKLANLKLASQSMQIEDLKLQIKERVDEISAAQSVLALKEDEMNKMKNELMMKSDEAVATEFELKSKAHLLDETNEIVRKQEVELQQLREAIQEKEEELEVSVTLRELEEEKLRVAEASLEKKAMEWLLTQTELKKLAEEASKRNGEATETLEDFRRVKKLLADVRSELVSSQKALASSRQKMEYQEQLLQAQLIELEEQKISITSYMKSLKDAQIDIESERVKLRVAEARNKELERDLSMEKELIEQLQEELDKERSSLKQAIQEKSFLQEELDRESTKFGETQNLLQVKESELVEARLEIQRLKSERASLELVLEEKDSELFNVRKSLEEVNEEIIEFRTLVNSREDQLLQATNMLKQKEEHVETMRHELNDTKLKFSVAETVVERIVELTNKLVISVNDEDYEGLNEYDEMENKLSSPLLKKPTDNFKWQKKQLESELELTRVSLRMKEMEVLAAQRALTIKDEELKMVLERLEARESELKKMKEEMIQDANDLRQLYTLAQERIGERSIGELGIEKLQLEAAQLEVEAATSALHKLAEMSQELLHKASLSVEADSDTDLQLSVVNDECFSEFKTEVARLSDLTERLVKEAGIIGDVNLVEVI
;
A
#
# COMPACT_ATOMS: atom_id res chain seq x y z
N MET A 1 -44.55 -20.93 22.84
CA MET A 1 -45.06 -19.56 22.57
C MET A 1 -43.88 -18.68 22.16
N ALA A 2 -44.12 -17.40 21.84
CA ALA A 2 -43.18 -16.25 21.77
C ALA A 2 -41.70 -16.48 22.19
N LEU A 3 -40.66 -16.01 21.47
CA LEU A 3 -40.58 -15.24 20.22
C LEU A 3 -39.42 -15.72 19.33
N ARG A 4 -39.56 -15.65 18.00
CA ARG A 4 -38.41 -15.63 17.07
C ARG A 4 -38.04 -14.18 16.74
N ALA A 5 -36.87 -13.75 17.17
CA ALA A 5 -36.22 -12.56 16.61
C ALA A 5 -35.45 -12.97 15.35
N ASN A 6 -36.06 -12.83 14.18
CA ASN A 6 -35.33 -12.98 12.92
C ASN A 6 -34.40 -11.75 12.75
N ILE A 7 -33.10 -11.92 13.02
CA ILE A 7 -32.09 -10.94 12.58
C ILE A 7 -31.79 -11.22 11.10
N SER A 8 -31.86 -10.17 10.29
CA SER A 8 -31.84 -10.29 8.83
C SER A 8 -30.48 -10.73 8.28
N LEU A 9 -30.47 -11.82 7.52
CA LEU A 9 -29.45 -12.08 6.50
C LEU A 9 -29.59 -11.03 5.38
N SER A 10 -29.05 -9.83 5.62
CA SER A 10 -28.93 -8.76 4.64
C SER A 10 -27.88 -9.13 3.60
N SER A 11 -28.25 -10.00 2.65
CA SER A 11 -27.41 -10.35 1.51
C SER A 11 -27.21 -9.14 0.62
N SER A 12 -26.10 -8.44 0.84
CA SER A 12 -25.65 -7.25 0.09
C SER A 12 -25.16 -7.62 -1.32
N HIS A 13 -26.02 -8.29 -2.09
CA HIS A 13 -25.86 -8.51 -3.54
C HIS A 13 -26.05 -7.22 -4.37
N GLN A 14 -25.64 -6.08 -3.81
CA GLN A 14 -25.44 -4.84 -4.53
C GLN A 14 -24.09 -4.90 -5.25
N ARG A 15 -24.08 -5.54 -6.42
CA ARG A 15 -23.08 -5.25 -7.46
C ARG A 15 -23.00 -3.73 -7.63
N SER A 16 -21.85 -3.13 -7.34
CA SER A 16 -21.57 -1.69 -7.41
C SER A 16 -21.53 -1.20 -8.86
N LYS A 17 -22.71 -1.16 -9.50
CA LYS A 17 -22.95 -0.40 -10.73
C LYS A 17 -22.90 1.10 -10.44
N PHE A 18 -21.71 1.66 -10.18
CA PHE A 18 -21.40 3.08 -10.43
C PHE A 18 -19.91 3.33 -10.34
N CYS A 19 -19.27 3.56 -11.50
CA CYS A 19 -18.51 4.79 -11.78
C CYS A 19 -17.95 4.83 -13.21
N SER A 20 -18.74 4.41 -14.21
CA SER A 20 -18.50 4.74 -15.62
C SER A 20 -18.83 6.21 -15.89
N LEU A 21 -18.18 7.14 -15.18
CA LEU A 21 -18.22 8.59 -15.41
C LEU A 21 -17.33 8.97 -16.61
N TRP A 22 -17.54 8.26 -17.72
CA TRP A 22 -17.01 8.69 -19.00
C TRP A 22 -17.80 9.93 -19.43
N LEU A 23 -17.14 11.08 -19.34
CA LEU A 23 -17.70 12.39 -19.60
C LEU A 23 -18.30 12.45 -21.01
N ASN A 24 -19.64 12.45 -21.08
CA ASN A 24 -20.40 12.50 -22.33
C ASN A 24 -20.40 13.93 -22.90
N VAL A 25 -19.21 14.41 -23.26
CA VAL A 25 -18.98 15.74 -23.82
C VAL A 25 -19.35 15.72 -25.30
N GLU A 26 -20.58 16.16 -25.53
CA GLU A 26 -21.09 16.78 -26.76
C GLU A 26 -20.52 16.27 -28.10
N GLN A 27 -21.29 15.43 -28.78
CA GLN A 27 -21.28 15.38 -30.25
C GLN A 27 -21.89 16.67 -30.86
N LYS A 28 -21.33 17.83 -30.53
CA LYS A 28 -21.46 19.00 -31.42
C LYS A 28 -20.60 18.71 -32.64
N ARG A 29 -21.23 18.65 -33.81
CA ARG A 29 -20.53 18.76 -35.10
C ARG A 29 -19.88 20.14 -35.18
N LEU A 30 -18.69 20.28 -34.62
CA LEU A 30 -17.75 21.28 -35.09
C LEU A 30 -17.44 20.90 -36.54
N ALA A 31 -18.06 21.64 -37.47
CA ALA A 31 -17.66 21.56 -38.87
C ALA A 31 -16.16 21.83 -38.94
N LEU A 32 -15.44 21.07 -39.77
CA LEU A 32 -14.10 21.49 -40.15
C LEU A 32 -14.24 22.87 -40.83
N VAL A 33 -13.90 23.92 -40.10
CA VAL A 33 -13.37 25.13 -40.72
C VAL A 33 -12.11 24.65 -41.42
N ILE A 34 -12.24 24.40 -42.72
CA ILE A 34 -11.10 24.23 -43.61
C ILE A 34 -10.39 25.57 -43.59
N VAL A 35 -9.48 25.74 -42.63
CA VAL A 35 -8.48 26.80 -42.67
C VAL A 35 -7.76 26.57 -43.99
N PRO A 36 -7.86 27.49 -44.97
CA PRO A 36 -7.14 27.29 -46.21
C PRO A 36 -5.66 27.21 -45.85
N GLN A 37 -4.99 26.15 -46.31
CA GLN A 37 -3.54 26.19 -46.39
C GLN A 37 -3.20 27.33 -47.36
N LYS A 38 -3.02 28.54 -46.82
CA LYS A 38 -2.33 29.61 -47.53
C LYS A 38 -0.98 29.01 -47.91
N LYS A 39 -0.78 28.81 -49.21
CA LYS A 39 0.55 28.73 -49.83
C LYS A 39 1.21 30.09 -49.60
N SER A 40 1.67 30.30 -48.38
CA SER A 40 2.39 31.48 -47.97
C SER A 40 3.80 31.33 -48.50
N HIS A 41 3.96 31.58 -49.80
CA HIS A 41 5.27 31.86 -50.37
C HIS A 41 5.87 33.01 -49.54
N PRO A 42 6.98 32.79 -48.81
CA PRO A 42 7.73 33.90 -48.31
C PRO A 42 8.40 34.54 -49.53
N SER A 43 7.85 35.66 -50.01
CA SER A 43 8.56 36.52 -50.95
C SER A 43 9.72 37.19 -50.20
N TRP A 44 10.76 36.41 -49.90
CA TRP A 44 12.04 36.90 -49.43
C TRP A 44 12.67 37.70 -50.57
N VAL A 45 12.38 38.99 -50.57
CA VAL A 45 13.19 39.97 -51.29
C VAL A 45 14.55 39.98 -50.61
N ILE A 46 15.51 39.32 -51.25
CA ILE A 46 16.92 39.39 -50.87
C ILE A 46 17.35 40.85 -51.07
N LYS A 47 17.42 41.62 -49.98
CA LYS A 47 18.25 42.84 -49.93
C LYS A 47 19.67 42.35 -49.70
N SER A 48 20.46 42.25 -50.76
CA SER A 48 21.88 41.91 -50.67
C SER A 48 22.62 42.94 -49.80
N VAL A 49 23.33 42.45 -48.79
CA VAL A 49 24.27 43.25 -48.00
C VAL A 49 25.66 43.05 -48.60
N LEU A 50 25.98 43.88 -49.59
CA LEU A 50 27.34 44.02 -50.10
C LEU A 50 27.95 45.29 -49.53
N ASP A 51 28.76 45.13 -48.49
CA ASP A 51 29.63 46.19 -47.99
C ASP A 51 31.02 45.60 -47.67
N ASN A 52 32.03 46.14 -48.36
CA ASN A 52 33.47 45.93 -48.16
C ASN A 52 34.02 44.49 -48.03
N LYS A 53 34.44 43.94 -49.17
CA LYS A 53 35.77 43.30 -49.25
C LYS A 53 36.47 43.65 -50.57
N GLN A 54 37.72 44.09 -50.45
CA GLN A 54 38.58 44.37 -51.60
C GLN A 54 39.21 43.06 -52.06
N SER A 55 38.67 42.44 -53.12
CA SER A 55 39.41 41.47 -53.95
C SER A 55 40.06 42.23 -55.11
N SER A 56 41.37 42.14 -55.22
CA SER A 56 42.15 42.92 -56.19
C SER A 56 42.19 42.23 -57.55
N VAL A 57 41.28 42.63 -58.47
CA VAL A 57 41.54 42.48 -59.90
C VAL A 57 42.72 43.39 -60.23
N ASN A 58 43.90 42.79 -60.35
CA ASN A 58 45.17 43.48 -60.54
C ASN A 58 45.36 43.85 -62.01
N ASP A 59 44.55 44.79 -62.50
CA ASP A 59 44.54 45.23 -63.89
C ASP A 59 45.72 46.19 -64.20
N ASN A 60 46.93 45.70 -63.93
CA ASN A 60 48.20 46.37 -64.19
C ASN A 60 48.58 46.26 -65.68
N GLY A 61 47.77 46.91 -66.51
CA GLY A 61 47.99 47.01 -67.94
C GLY A 61 47.08 48.07 -68.55
N ALA A 62 47.63 49.27 -68.75
CA ALA A 62 46.99 50.37 -69.49
C ALA A 62 46.84 49.97 -70.97
N THR A 63 45.90 49.07 -71.22
CA THR A 63 45.62 48.46 -72.52
C THR A 63 44.52 49.27 -73.16
N GLU A 64 44.81 49.87 -74.31
CA GLU A 64 43.85 50.70 -75.01
C GLU A 64 42.64 49.84 -75.46
N PRO A 65 41.41 50.39 -75.45
CA PRO A 65 40.23 49.70 -75.97
C PRO A 65 40.47 49.12 -77.37
N ALA A 66 39.86 47.97 -77.68
CA ALA A 66 40.06 47.30 -78.98
C ALA A 66 39.77 48.24 -80.15
N ARG A 67 38.74 49.07 -79.99
CA ARG A 67 38.42 50.21 -80.86
C ARG A 67 39.59 51.17 -81.09
N ILE A 68 40.28 51.64 -80.05
CA ILE A 68 41.40 52.60 -80.18
C ILE A 68 42.63 51.91 -80.81
N LEU A 69 42.88 50.64 -80.49
CA LEU A 69 43.92 49.85 -81.15
C LEU A 69 43.66 49.70 -82.66
N LEU A 70 42.41 49.45 -83.06
CA LEU A 70 41.98 49.35 -84.46
C LEU A 70 41.96 50.71 -85.18
N GLU A 71 41.48 51.78 -84.53
CA GLU A 71 41.53 53.16 -85.06
C GLU A 71 42.99 53.60 -85.32
N LYS A 72 43.93 53.25 -84.43
CA LYS A 72 45.38 53.46 -84.65
C LYS A 72 45.93 52.60 -85.79
N LEU A 73 45.60 51.30 -85.82
CA LEU A 73 45.99 50.38 -86.89
C LEU A 73 45.62 50.95 -88.26
N PHE A 74 44.38 51.43 -88.38
CA PHE A 74 43.84 52.00 -89.61
C PHE A 74 44.46 53.37 -89.96
N ALA A 75 44.75 54.22 -88.96
CA ALA A 75 45.44 55.49 -89.20
C ALA A 75 46.89 55.30 -89.69
N GLU A 76 47.60 54.32 -89.14
CA GLU A 76 48.99 54.03 -89.53
C GLU A 76 49.07 53.30 -90.89
N THR A 77 48.09 52.47 -91.26
CA THR A 77 47.97 51.99 -92.66
C THR A 77 47.60 53.11 -93.63
N GLN A 78 46.71 54.04 -93.27
CA GLN A 78 46.35 55.15 -94.16
C GLN A 78 47.56 56.05 -94.46
N LYS A 79 48.40 56.36 -93.46
CA LYS A 79 49.69 57.06 -93.66
C LYS A 79 50.64 56.34 -94.60
N LEU A 80 50.71 55.00 -94.50
CA LEU A 80 51.59 54.18 -95.34
C LEU A 80 51.07 54.11 -96.78
N GLU A 81 49.75 54.14 -96.99
CA GLU A 81 49.14 54.23 -98.32
C GLU A 81 49.26 55.63 -98.96
N GLU A 82 49.25 56.68 -98.15
CA GLU A 82 49.49 58.07 -98.58
C GLU A 82 50.96 58.29 -98.97
N MET A 83 51.92 57.88 -98.14
CA MET A 83 53.35 57.92 -98.49
C MET A 83 53.73 57.00 -99.67
N GLY A 84 52.90 56.01 -100.01
CA GLY A 84 53.05 55.19 -101.20
C GLY A 84 52.78 55.92 -102.53
N LYS A 85 52.20 57.13 -102.48
CA LYS A 85 51.76 57.88 -103.68
C LYS A 85 52.67 59.08 -104.02
N ASP A 86 53.29 59.71 -103.02
CA ASP A 86 54.20 60.87 -103.20
C ASP A 86 55.68 60.46 -103.38
N SER A 87 56.05 60.05 -104.60
CA SER A 87 57.40 59.53 -104.93
C SER A 87 58.50 60.60 -105.13
N HIS A 88 58.67 61.55 -104.19
CA HIS A 88 59.67 62.64 -104.29
C HIS A 88 60.40 63.02 -102.97
N LEU A 89 60.88 62.05 -102.20
CA LEU A 89 61.76 62.29 -101.02
C LEU A 89 63.05 61.43 -101.04
N PRO A 90 64.12 61.80 -100.28
CA PRO A 90 65.41 61.11 -100.30
C PRO A 90 65.40 59.72 -99.64
N PRO A 91 66.33 58.81 -99.99
CA PRO A 91 66.20 57.39 -99.65
C PRO A 91 66.38 57.00 -98.17
N ASP A 92 67.28 57.66 -97.42
CA ASP A 92 67.68 57.18 -96.08
C ASP A 92 66.59 57.40 -95.01
N ASP A 93 65.95 58.57 -94.99
CA ASP A 93 64.89 58.88 -94.01
C ASP A 93 63.62 58.04 -94.23
N GLN A 94 63.35 57.66 -95.49
CA GLN A 94 62.15 56.91 -95.88
C GLN A 94 62.12 55.49 -95.28
N VAL A 95 63.27 54.88 -95.00
CA VAL A 95 63.35 53.53 -94.41
C VAL A 95 63.00 53.55 -92.93
N GLY A 96 63.51 54.54 -92.18
CA GLY A 96 63.28 54.65 -90.73
C GLY A 96 61.81 54.90 -90.36
N PHE A 97 61.14 55.81 -91.09
CA PHE A 97 59.72 56.09 -90.86
C PHE A 97 58.80 54.90 -91.21
N ASN A 98 59.08 54.20 -92.33
CA ASN A 98 58.31 53.01 -92.69
C ASN A 98 58.49 51.86 -91.70
N LEU A 99 59.69 51.69 -91.12
CA LEU A 99 59.93 50.69 -90.07
C LEU A 99 59.11 51.01 -88.81
N GLY A 100 59.14 52.25 -88.31
CA GLY A 100 58.38 52.65 -87.13
C GLY A 100 56.85 52.53 -87.30
N ILE A 101 56.33 52.80 -88.51
CA ILE A 101 54.93 52.54 -88.85
C ILE A 101 54.62 51.04 -88.80
N LEU A 102 55.49 50.19 -89.38
CA LEU A 102 55.32 48.75 -89.38
C LEU A 102 55.39 48.13 -87.97
N GLU A 103 56.29 48.63 -87.12
CA GLU A 103 56.39 48.24 -85.70
C GLU A 103 55.13 48.62 -84.92
N ASN A 104 54.57 49.81 -85.13
CA ASN A 104 53.30 50.23 -84.52
C ASN A 104 52.10 49.36 -84.98
N LEU A 105 52.04 49.04 -86.28
CA LEU A 105 51.03 48.13 -86.83
C LEU A 105 51.14 46.73 -86.22
N GLN A 106 52.36 46.20 -86.08
CA GLN A 106 52.62 44.91 -85.47
C GLN A 106 52.29 44.91 -83.97
N ALA A 107 52.58 46.00 -83.24
CA ALA A 107 52.22 46.14 -81.83
C ALA A 107 50.70 46.19 -81.60
N ALA A 108 49.95 46.91 -82.46
CA ALA A 108 48.50 47.00 -82.39
C ALA A 108 47.82 45.67 -82.78
N LEU A 109 48.32 44.95 -83.80
CA LEU A 109 47.85 43.60 -84.13
C LEU A 109 48.16 42.60 -83.01
N PHE A 110 49.34 42.69 -82.38
CA PHE A 110 49.69 41.86 -81.22
C PHE A 110 48.76 42.13 -80.03
N ALA A 111 48.44 43.39 -79.76
CA ALA A 111 47.49 43.76 -78.71
C ALA A 111 46.05 43.29 -79.00
N LEU A 112 45.62 43.31 -80.28
CA LEU A 112 44.32 42.80 -80.70
C LEU A 112 44.24 41.27 -80.62
N ASN A 113 45.25 40.54 -81.10
CA ASN A 113 45.33 39.08 -80.97
C ASN A 113 45.34 38.66 -79.49
N LYS A 114 46.02 39.41 -78.62
CA LYS A 114 45.99 39.20 -77.16
C LYS A 114 44.60 39.46 -76.57
N LYS A 115 43.81 40.37 -77.14
CA LYS A 115 42.40 40.58 -76.75
C LYS A 115 41.49 39.44 -77.21
N GLU A 116 41.74 38.87 -78.39
CA GLU A 116 41.06 37.65 -78.85
C GLU A 116 41.41 36.44 -77.96
N GLU A 117 42.69 36.25 -77.60
CA GLU A 117 43.14 35.22 -76.66
C GLU A 117 42.46 35.37 -75.29
N GLN A 118 42.41 36.60 -74.74
CA GLN A 118 41.68 36.91 -73.49
C GLN A 118 40.18 36.61 -73.59
N LEU A 119 39.54 36.88 -74.73
CA LEU A 119 38.12 36.58 -74.94
C LEU A 119 37.89 35.06 -75.00
N GLN A 120 38.70 34.33 -75.76
CA GLN A 120 38.62 32.87 -75.84
C GLN A 120 38.89 32.18 -74.50
N ASP A 121 39.78 32.73 -73.65
CA ASP A 121 39.99 32.21 -72.29
C ASP A 121 38.81 32.52 -71.36
N ALA A 122 38.23 33.72 -71.42
CA ALA A 122 37.00 34.04 -70.68
C ALA A 122 35.81 33.16 -71.10
N GLU A 123 35.67 32.83 -72.39
CA GLU A 123 34.65 31.88 -72.87
C GLU A 123 34.84 30.47 -72.29
N LYS A 124 36.10 30.00 -72.17
CA LYS A 124 36.42 28.70 -71.52
C LYS A 124 36.10 28.75 -70.03
N GLU A 125 36.42 29.86 -69.36
CA GLU A 125 36.15 30.07 -67.93
C GLU A 125 34.65 30.05 -67.64
N VAL A 126 33.84 30.83 -68.37
CA VAL A 126 32.37 30.80 -68.29
C VAL A 126 31.79 29.39 -68.51
N LEU A 127 32.35 28.62 -69.44
CA LEU A 127 31.87 27.28 -69.72
C LEU A 127 32.21 26.28 -68.60
N LEU A 128 33.36 26.44 -67.92
CA LEU A 128 33.70 25.69 -66.72
C LEU A 128 32.81 26.09 -65.53
N GLU A 129 32.65 27.38 -65.26
CA GLU A 129 31.78 27.89 -64.20
C GLU A 129 30.32 27.44 -64.40
N GLN A 130 29.83 27.43 -65.63
CA GLN A 130 28.48 26.94 -65.95
C GLN A 130 28.31 25.44 -65.68
N ILE A 131 29.38 24.63 -65.82
CA ILE A 131 29.39 23.21 -65.45
C ILE A 131 29.42 23.05 -63.92
N GLU A 132 30.27 23.79 -63.21
CA GLU A 132 30.34 23.76 -61.75
C GLU A 132 29.03 24.23 -61.09
N LEU A 133 28.41 25.28 -61.63
CA LEU A 133 27.11 25.79 -61.22
C LEU A 133 25.99 24.77 -61.42
N ASN A 134 25.97 24.07 -62.57
CA ASN A 134 25.00 23.01 -62.82
C ASN A 134 25.18 21.86 -61.83
N ARG A 135 26.42 21.45 -61.58
CA ARG A 135 26.74 20.45 -60.55
C ARG A 135 26.30 20.90 -59.15
N ALA A 136 26.54 22.15 -58.77
CA ALA A 136 26.09 22.69 -57.49
C ALA A 136 24.56 22.70 -57.37
N LYS A 137 23.84 22.96 -58.48
CA LYS A 137 22.38 22.89 -58.57
C LYS A 137 21.87 21.45 -58.42
N ASP A 138 22.54 20.44 -59.01
CA ASP A 138 22.21 19.03 -58.81
C ASP A 138 22.51 18.54 -57.37
N GLU A 139 23.66 18.93 -56.79
CA GLU A 139 24.00 18.63 -55.39
C GLU A 139 23.02 19.29 -54.39
N LEU A 140 22.48 20.47 -54.72
CA LEU A 140 21.42 21.14 -53.95
C LEU A 140 20.10 20.35 -53.99
N VAL A 141 19.68 19.88 -55.18
CA VAL A 141 18.46 19.07 -55.35
C VAL A 141 18.55 17.77 -54.56
N HIS A 142 19.66 17.03 -54.65
CA HIS A 142 19.85 15.81 -53.87
C HIS A 142 19.90 16.06 -52.35
N ARG A 143 20.38 17.23 -51.90
CA ARG A 143 20.26 17.63 -50.48
C ARG A 143 18.82 17.96 -50.08
N GLU A 144 18.02 18.58 -50.93
CA GLU A 144 16.58 18.81 -50.68
C GLU A 144 15.81 17.49 -50.56
N GLU A 145 16.09 16.51 -51.44
CA GLU A 145 15.56 15.15 -51.37
C GLU A 145 15.97 14.43 -50.07
N ALA A 146 17.25 14.53 -49.69
CA ALA A 146 17.77 13.97 -48.43
C ALA A 146 17.10 14.60 -47.19
N ILE A 147 16.89 15.93 -47.19
CA ILE A 147 16.16 16.64 -46.13
C ILE A 147 14.71 16.16 -46.06
N ALA A 148 14.02 16.02 -47.19
CA ALA A 148 12.64 15.53 -47.25
C ALA A 148 12.53 14.08 -46.71
N ALA A 149 13.45 13.19 -47.11
CA ALA A 149 13.51 11.82 -46.61
C ALA A 149 13.82 11.75 -45.10
N ALA A 150 14.76 12.57 -44.61
CA ALA A 150 15.09 12.66 -43.19
C ALA A 150 13.91 13.21 -42.36
N CYS A 151 13.21 14.23 -42.85
CA CYS A 151 12.00 14.77 -42.20
C CYS A 151 10.89 13.71 -42.13
N SER A 152 10.71 12.91 -43.19
CA SER A 152 9.74 11.80 -43.19
C SER A 152 10.09 10.71 -42.17
N LYS A 153 11.38 10.39 -41.98
CA LYS A 153 11.83 9.48 -40.92
C LYS A 153 11.59 10.06 -39.52
N HIS A 154 11.95 11.32 -39.30
CA HIS A 154 11.78 12.00 -38.01
C HIS A 154 10.31 12.07 -37.58
N GLU A 155 9.38 12.41 -38.47
CA GLU A 155 7.95 12.47 -38.13
C GLU A 155 7.38 11.07 -37.83
N LYS A 156 7.84 10.00 -38.50
CA LYS A 156 7.45 8.61 -38.17
C LYS A 156 7.92 8.21 -36.78
N LEU A 157 9.21 8.39 -36.47
CA LEU A 157 9.78 8.10 -35.15
C LEU A 157 9.05 8.86 -34.03
N LYS A 158 8.64 10.10 -34.30
CA LYS A 158 7.87 10.95 -33.38
C LYS A 158 6.46 10.44 -33.13
N GLU A 159 5.73 9.95 -34.14
CA GLU A 159 4.42 9.32 -33.92
C GLU A 159 4.54 7.94 -33.26
N GLU A 160 5.54 7.14 -33.62
CA GLU A 160 5.87 5.88 -32.93
C GLU A 160 6.17 6.11 -31.44
N LEU A 161 6.94 7.15 -31.11
CA LEU A 161 7.28 7.55 -29.75
C LEU A 161 6.08 8.08 -28.95
N LYS A 162 5.14 8.79 -29.58
CA LYS A 162 3.87 9.15 -28.93
C LYS A 162 3.03 7.91 -28.60
N LEU A 163 2.92 6.98 -29.55
CA LEU A 163 2.14 5.75 -29.36
C LEU A 163 2.77 4.87 -28.26
N ALA A 164 4.10 4.77 -28.24
CA ALA A 164 4.85 4.09 -27.19
C ALA A 164 4.66 4.75 -25.82
N ASN A 165 4.71 6.09 -25.73
CA ASN A 165 4.41 6.83 -24.49
C ASN A 165 2.98 6.58 -23.99
N LEU A 166 1.97 6.60 -24.88
CA LEU A 166 0.58 6.29 -24.51
C LEU A 166 0.43 4.85 -23.99
N LYS A 167 1.12 3.89 -24.62
CA LYS A 167 1.17 2.50 -24.13
C LYS A 167 1.84 2.42 -22.75
N LEU A 168 3.01 3.05 -22.58
CA LEU A 168 3.76 3.07 -21.33
C LEU A 168 2.93 3.66 -20.19
N ALA A 169 2.22 4.77 -20.42
CA ALA A 169 1.29 5.35 -19.46
C ALA A 169 0.15 4.39 -19.08
N SER A 170 -0.44 3.68 -20.06
CA SER A 170 -1.49 2.69 -19.78
C SER A 170 -0.97 1.46 -19.00
N GLN A 171 0.26 1.01 -19.25
CA GLN A 171 0.92 -0.03 -18.45
C GLN A 171 1.26 0.47 -17.04
N SER A 172 1.65 1.74 -16.87
CA SER A 172 1.88 2.36 -15.56
C SER A 172 0.62 2.32 -14.69
N MET A 173 -0.54 2.66 -15.27
CA MET A 173 -1.82 2.57 -14.56
C MET A 173 -2.15 1.12 -14.16
N GLN A 174 -1.96 0.15 -15.06
CA GLN A 174 -2.20 -1.27 -14.74
C GLN A 174 -1.28 -1.79 -13.63
N ILE A 175 -0.02 -1.35 -13.60
CA ILE A 175 0.94 -1.64 -12.53
C ILE A 175 0.52 -0.99 -11.20
N GLU A 176 -0.07 0.19 -11.23
CA GLU A 176 -0.57 0.89 -10.04
C GLU A 176 -1.87 0.25 -9.49
N ASP A 177 -2.81 -0.09 -10.37
CA ASP A 177 -4.02 -0.86 -10.05
C ASP A 177 -3.69 -2.24 -9.44
N LEU A 178 -2.71 -2.96 -10.00
CA LEU A 178 -2.25 -4.24 -9.47
C LEU A 178 -1.58 -4.09 -8.10
N LYS A 179 -0.76 -3.05 -7.90
CA LYS A 179 -0.17 -2.75 -6.58
C LYS A 179 -1.23 -2.44 -5.53
N LEU A 180 -2.28 -1.69 -5.91
CA LEU A 180 -3.41 -1.41 -5.01
C LEU A 180 -4.14 -2.70 -4.62
N GLN A 181 -4.50 -3.53 -5.60
CA GLN A 181 -5.16 -4.82 -5.34
C GLN A 181 -4.32 -5.76 -4.47
N ILE A 182 -3.01 -5.86 -4.72
CA ILE A 182 -2.09 -6.66 -3.88
C ILE A 182 -2.06 -6.12 -2.45
N LYS A 183 -2.07 -4.79 -2.26
CA LYS A 183 -2.12 -4.19 -0.93
C LYS A 183 -3.45 -4.49 -0.23
N GLU A 184 -4.58 -4.27 -0.90
CA GLU A 184 -5.91 -4.58 -0.37
C GLU A 184 -6.00 -6.06 0.06
N ARG A 185 -5.52 -6.99 -0.78
CA ARG A 185 -5.45 -8.42 -0.42
C ARG A 185 -4.46 -8.71 0.71
N VAL A 186 -3.37 -7.96 0.88
CA VAL A 186 -2.48 -8.09 2.05
C VAL A 186 -3.17 -7.66 3.32
N ASP A 187 -3.85 -6.51 3.31
CA ASP A 187 -4.56 -5.98 4.47
C ASP A 187 -5.73 -6.93 4.86
N GLU A 188 -6.47 -7.47 3.88
CA GLU A 188 -7.48 -8.53 4.07
C GLU A 188 -6.89 -9.83 4.65
N ILE A 189 -5.78 -10.33 4.10
CA ILE A 189 -5.09 -11.55 4.58
C ILE A 189 -4.62 -11.37 6.03
N SER A 190 -4.07 -10.21 6.38
CA SER A 190 -3.61 -9.92 7.73
C SER A 190 -4.76 -9.79 8.74
N ALA A 191 -5.88 -9.19 8.34
CA ALA A 191 -7.09 -9.16 9.16
C ALA A 191 -7.66 -10.56 9.37
N ALA A 192 -7.78 -11.36 8.30
CA ALA A 192 -8.24 -12.74 8.37
C ALA A 192 -7.33 -13.63 9.23
N GLN A 193 -6.00 -13.50 9.10
CA GLN A 193 -5.04 -14.19 9.98
C GLN A 193 -5.23 -13.84 11.46
N SER A 194 -5.52 -12.56 11.76
CA SER A 194 -5.72 -12.09 13.13
C SER A 194 -7.01 -12.65 13.74
N VAL A 195 -8.11 -12.67 12.97
CA VAL A 195 -9.38 -13.27 13.39
C VAL A 195 -9.26 -14.78 13.58
N LEU A 196 -8.59 -15.46 12.64
CA LEU A 196 -8.40 -16.91 12.65
C LEU A 196 -7.52 -17.36 13.84
N ALA A 197 -6.48 -16.59 14.19
CA ALA A 197 -5.68 -16.83 15.39
C ALA A 197 -6.52 -16.71 16.68
N LEU A 198 -7.34 -15.66 16.80
CA LEU A 198 -8.27 -15.51 17.94
C LEU A 198 -9.28 -16.66 18.02
N LYS A 199 -9.80 -17.14 16.88
CA LYS A 199 -10.70 -18.30 16.83
C LYS A 199 -10.01 -19.61 17.22
N GLU A 200 -8.75 -19.79 16.83
CA GLU A 200 -7.95 -20.95 17.22
C GLU A 200 -7.62 -20.92 18.73
N ASP A 201 -7.30 -19.76 19.30
CA ASP A 201 -7.11 -19.59 20.75
C ASP A 201 -8.41 -19.84 21.56
N GLU A 202 -9.54 -19.29 21.11
CA GLU A 202 -10.86 -19.58 21.70
C GLU A 202 -11.20 -21.07 21.66
N MET A 203 -10.97 -21.73 20.52
CA MET A 203 -11.22 -23.17 20.35
C MET A 203 -10.27 -24.02 21.21
N ASN A 204 -8.99 -23.66 21.31
CA ASN A 204 -8.04 -24.33 22.20
C ASN A 204 -8.44 -24.17 23.67
N LYS A 205 -8.94 -23.00 24.08
CA LYS A 205 -9.49 -22.76 25.43
C LYS A 205 -10.70 -23.66 25.71
N MET A 206 -11.70 -23.68 24.82
CA MET A 206 -12.88 -24.55 24.98
C MET A 206 -12.52 -26.05 24.99
N LYS A 207 -11.54 -26.47 24.17
CA LYS A 207 -11.04 -27.85 24.16
C LYS A 207 -10.37 -28.25 25.47
N ASN A 208 -9.61 -27.35 26.09
CA ASN A 208 -9.00 -27.57 27.40
C ASN A 208 -10.07 -27.60 28.52
N GLU A 209 -11.05 -26.70 28.47
CA GLU A 209 -12.18 -26.68 29.42
C GLU A 209 -13.03 -27.96 29.33
N LEU A 210 -13.32 -28.44 28.12
CA LEU A 210 -13.99 -29.72 27.87
C LEU A 210 -13.17 -30.90 28.42
N MET A 211 -11.85 -30.89 28.25
CA MET A 211 -10.96 -31.93 28.80
C MET A 211 -11.02 -31.96 30.33
N MET A 212 -10.90 -30.81 31.00
CA MET A 212 -11.03 -30.71 32.46
C MET A 212 -12.38 -31.22 32.96
N LYS A 213 -13.50 -30.78 32.36
CA LYS A 213 -14.84 -31.29 32.69
C LYS A 213 -14.98 -32.79 32.44
N SER A 214 -14.32 -33.33 31.43
CA SER A 214 -14.32 -34.76 31.13
C SER A 214 -13.58 -35.57 32.20
N ASP A 215 -12.46 -35.05 32.71
CA ASP A 215 -11.70 -35.68 33.79
C ASP A 215 -12.46 -35.58 35.13
N GLU A 216 -13.14 -34.46 35.40
CA GLU A 216 -14.05 -34.30 36.55
C GLU A 216 -15.26 -35.25 36.48
N ALA A 217 -15.84 -35.46 35.29
CA ALA A 217 -16.92 -36.42 35.08
C ALA A 217 -16.46 -37.87 35.33
N VAL A 218 -15.25 -38.23 34.91
CA VAL A 218 -14.66 -39.56 35.19
C VAL A 218 -14.36 -39.74 36.69
N ALA A 219 -13.84 -38.71 37.36
CA ALA A 219 -13.58 -38.75 38.80
C ALA A 219 -14.89 -38.92 39.61
N THR A 220 -15.93 -38.16 39.27
CA THR A 220 -17.24 -38.27 39.93
C THR A 220 -17.96 -39.58 39.59
N GLU A 221 -17.81 -40.13 38.39
CA GLU A 221 -18.33 -41.47 38.06
C GLU A 221 -17.63 -42.57 38.89
N PHE A 222 -16.32 -42.46 39.13
CA PHE A 222 -15.58 -43.37 40.00
C PHE A 222 -16.03 -43.28 41.47
N GLU A 223 -16.22 -42.06 42.00
CA GLU A 223 -16.81 -41.85 43.33
C GLU A 223 -18.21 -42.46 43.46
N LEU A 224 -19.06 -42.28 42.44
CA LEU A 224 -20.42 -42.83 42.45
C LEU A 224 -20.41 -44.36 42.42
N LYS A 225 -19.53 -44.99 41.64
CA LYS A 225 -19.33 -46.45 41.64
C LYS A 225 -18.87 -46.95 43.02
N SER A 226 -17.96 -46.23 43.67
CA SER A 226 -17.50 -46.54 45.03
C SER A 226 -18.63 -46.44 46.06
N LYS A 227 -19.39 -45.34 46.05
CA LYS A 227 -20.53 -45.12 46.96
C LYS A 227 -21.68 -46.11 46.72
N ALA A 228 -21.93 -46.51 45.47
CA ALA A 228 -22.90 -47.56 45.13
C ALA A 228 -22.50 -48.92 45.71
N HIS A 229 -21.23 -49.34 45.55
CA HIS A 229 -20.72 -50.58 46.14
C HIS A 229 -20.87 -50.60 47.66
N LEU A 230 -20.52 -49.50 48.33
CA LEU A 230 -20.63 -49.37 49.78
C LEU A 230 -22.10 -49.45 50.25
N LEU A 231 -23.03 -48.87 49.49
CA LEU A 231 -24.47 -48.98 49.76
C LEU A 231 -24.99 -50.41 49.58
N ASP A 232 -24.52 -51.15 48.57
CA ASP A 232 -24.90 -52.54 48.37
C ASP A 232 -24.35 -53.47 49.47
N GLU A 233 -23.09 -53.27 49.90
CA GLU A 233 -22.53 -53.96 51.07
C GLU A 233 -23.31 -53.64 52.35
N THR A 234 -23.73 -52.39 52.53
CA THR A 234 -24.50 -51.96 53.71
C THR A 234 -25.93 -52.53 53.68
N ASN A 235 -26.60 -52.56 52.52
CA ASN A 235 -27.88 -53.26 52.33
C ASN A 235 -27.75 -54.75 52.72
N GLU A 236 -26.67 -55.42 52.31
CA GLU A 236 -26.37 -56.81 52.63
C GLU A 236 -26.06 -57.07 54.13
N ILE A 237 -25.63 -56.05 54.88
CA ILE A 237 -25.46 -56.12 56.34
C ILE A 237 -26.81 -55.94 57.04
N VAL A 238 -27.58 -54.91 56.69
CA VAL A 238 -28.92 -54.66 57.24
C VAL A 238 -29.84 -55.85 57.02
N ARG A 239 -29.80 -56.46 55.83
CA ARG A 239 -30.59 -57.66 55.48
C ARG A 239 -30.22 -58.91 56.31
N LYS A 240 -29.01 -58.97 56.89
CA LYS A 240 -28.63 -60.03 57.85
C LYS A 240 -29.14 -59.68 59.24
N GLN A 241 -28.94 -58.45 59.70
CA GLN A 241 -29.41 -57.97 61.00
C GLN A 241 -30.94 -58.02 61.14
N GLU A 242 -31.68 -57.80 60.05
CA GLU A 242 -33.15 -57.95 60.02
C GLU A 242 -33.57 -59.42 60.23
N VAL A 243 -32.86 -60.38 59.64
CA VAL A 243 -33.10 -61.82 59.85
C VAL A 243 -32.70 -62.24 61.28
N GLU A 244 -31.58 -61.74 61.79
CA GLU A 244 -31.12 -62.00 63.16
C GLU A 244 -32.11 -61.45 64.21
N LEU A 245 -32.63 -60.22 64.02
CA LEU A 245 -33.68 -59.66 64.88
C LEU A 245 -35.01 -60.41 64.77
N GLN A 246 -35.36 -60.94 63.60
CA GLN A 246 -36.56 -61.75 63.44
C GLN A 246 -36.43 -63.08 64.22
N GLN A 247 -35.27 -63.74 64.14
CA GLN A 247 -34.97 -64.95 64.94
C GLN A 247 -34.97 -64.66 66.45
N LEU A 248 -34.42 -63.53 66.89
CA LEU A 248 -34.44 -63.12 68.30
C LEU A 248 -35.87 -62.83 68.81
N ARG A 249 -36.76 -62.28 67.97
CA ARG A 249 -38.18 -62.10 68.31
C ARG A 249 -38.90 -63.43 68.45
N GLU A 250 -38.68 -64.35 67.51
CA GLU A 250 -39.27 -65.70 67.55
C GLU A 250 -38.83 -66.46 68.82
N ALA A 251 -37.55 -66.37 69.18
CA ALA A 251 -37.01 -66.94 70.42
C ALA A 251 -37.58 -66.29 71.69
N ILE A 252 -37.80 -64.96 71.70
CA ILE A 252 -38.47 -64.28 72.83
C ILE A 252 -39.92 -64.74 72.95
N GLN A 253 -40.67 -64.83 71.85
CA GLN A 253 -42.05 -65.30 71.88
C GLN A 253 -42.14 -66.73 72.43
N GLU A 254 -41.24 -67.63 72.03
CA GLU A 254 -41.15 -68.98 72.60
C GLU A 254 -40.87 -68.96 74.11
N LYS A 255 -40.02 -68.04 74.62
CA LYS A 255 -39.78 -67.88 76.06
C LYS A 255 -40.98 -67.24 76.81
N GLU A 256 -41.72 -66.33 76.18
CA GLU A 256 -42.95 -65.76 76.75
C GLU A 256 -44.06 -66.83 76.85
N GLU A 257 -44.22 -67.67 75.82
CA GLU A 257 -45.13 -68.83 75.82
C GLU A 257 -44.73 -69.89 76.86
N GLU A 258 -43.44 -70.23 76.99
CA GLU A 258 -42.93 -71.10 78.08
C GLU A 258 -43.23 -70.52 79.48
N LEU A 259 -43.13 -69.20 79.64
CA LEU A 259 -43.40 -68.53 80.90
C LEU A 259 -44.89 -68.54 81.26
N GLU A 260 -45.78 -68.31 80.29
CA GLU A 260 -47.24 -68.40 80.48
C GLU A 260 -47.68 -69.82 80.88
N VAL A 261 -47.13 -70.85 80.23
CA VAL A 261 -47.33 -72.25 80.62
C VAL A 261 -46.79 -72.52 82.04
N SER A 262 -45.66 -71.92 82.41
CA SER A 262 -45.07 -72.06 83.75
C SER A 262 -45.85 -71.32 84.85
N VAL A 263 -46.54 -70.21 84.51
CA VAL A 263 -47.44 -69.49 85.42
C VAL A 263 -48.73 -70.28 85.62
N THR A 264 -49.39 -70.71 84.55
CA THR A 264 -50.65 -71.49 84.64
C THR A 264 -50.45 -72.86 85.33
N LEU A 265 -49.27 -73.48 85.20
CA LEU A 265 -48.90 -74.65 85.99
C LEU A 265 -48.83 -74.34 87.50
N ARG A 266 -48.28 -73.17 87.87
CA ARG A 266 -48.16 -72.71 89.26
C ARG A 266 -49.53 -72.42 89.87
N GLU A 267 -50.40 -71.72 89.15
CA GLU A 267 -51.80 -71.49 89.57
C GLU A 267 -52.54 -72.81 89.82
N LEU A 268 -52.32 -73.82 88.96
CA LEU A 268 -52.87 -75.15 89.14
C LEU A 268 -52.31 -75.88 90.38
N GLU A 269 -51.05 -75.65 90.76
CA GLU A 269 -50.49 -76.19 92.01
C GLU A 269 -50.93 -75.43 93.26
N GLU A 270 -51.07 -74.11 93.18
CA GLU A 270 -51.65 -73.27 94.24
C GLU A 270 -53.12 -73.67 94.50
N GLU A 271 -53.92 -73.90 93.45
CA GLU A 271 -55.29 -74.41 93.60
C GLU A 271 -55.33 -75.80 94.25
N LYS A 272 -54.41 -76.72 93.87
CA LYS A 272 -54.31 -78.03 94.53
C LYS A 272 -53.94 -77.89 96.01
N LEU A 273 -53.05 -76.97 96.36
CA LEU A 273 -52.68 -76.67 97.74
C LEU A 273 -53.87 -76.09 98.52
N ARG A 274 -54.63 -75.16 97.92
CA ARG A 274 -55.87 -74.59 98.49
C ARG A 274 -56.93 -75.66 98.75
N VAL A 275 -57.13 -76.59 97.81
CA VAL A 275 -58.04 -77.74 97.98
C VAL A 275 -57.55 -78.69 99.07
N ALA A 276 -56.24 -78.93 99.16
CA ALA A 276 -55.65 -79.74 100.23
C ALA A 276 -55.83 -79.07 101.61
N GLU A 277 -55.61 -77.76 101.71
CA GLU A 277 -55.80 -76.95 102.92
C GLU A 277 -57.26 -76.97 103.38
N ALA A 278 -58.22 -76.70 102.49
CA ALA A 278 -59.65 -76.81 102.80
C ALA A 278 -60.07 -78.24 103.22
N SER A 279 -59.41 -79.28 102.67
CA SER A 279 -59.65 -80.67 103.09
C SER A 279 -59.13 -80.98 104.50
N LEU A 280 -58.06 -80.29 104.93
CA LEU A 280 -57.50 -80.39 106.28
C LEU A 280 -58.33 -79.55 107.26
N GLU A 281 -58.78 -78.36 106.87
CA GLU A 281 -59.69 -77.54 107.65
C GLU A 281 -61.01 -78.28 107.91
N LYS A 282 -61.61 -78.91 106.89
CA LYS A 282 -62.80 -79.76 107.06
C LYS A 282 -62.58 -80.89 108.08
N LYS A 283 -61.43 -81.58 108.00
CA LYS A 283 -61.06 -82.61 108.99
C LYS A 283 -60.85 -82.04 110.39
N ALA A 284 -60.38 -80.80 110.52
CA ALA A 284 -60.28 -80.11 111.81
C ALA A 284 -61.67 -79.72 112.36
N MET A 285 -62.62 -79.32 111.51
CA MET A 285 -64.02 -79.10 111.91
C MET A 285 -64.72 -80.40 112.32
N GLU A 286 -64.50 -81.50 111.58
CA GLU A 286 -65.00 -82.84 111.94
C GLU A 286 -64.37 -83.34 113.27
N TRP A 287 -63.08 -83.06 113.50
CA TRP A 287 -62.44 -83.31 114.79
C TRP A 287 -63.07 -82.48 115.92
N LEU A 288 -63.34 -81.20 115.70
CA LEU A 288 -64.01 -80.34 116.69
C LEU A 288 -65.44 -80.82 117.00
N LEU A 289 -66.19 -81.30 115.99
CA LEU A 289 -67.49 -81.93 116.16
C LEU A 289 -67.39 -83.18 117.05
N THR A 290 -66.50 -84.12 116.73
CA THR A 290 -66.29 -85.31 117.58
C THR A 290 -65.76 -84.97 118.99
N GLN A 291 -65.03 -83.85 119.16
CA GLN A 291 -64.69 -83.32 120.48
C GLN A 291 -65.93 -82.79 121.25
N THR A 292 -66.92 -82.21 120.57
CA THR A 292 -68.19 -81.82 121.21
C THR A 292 -69.10 -83.01 121.51
N GLU A 293 -69.04 -84.09 120.72
CA GLU A 293 -69.74 -85.34 121.01
C GLU A 293 -69.10 -86.07 122.19
N LEU A 294 -67.76 -86.07 122.30
CA LEU A 294 -67.04 -86.51 123.50
C LEU A 294 -67.45 -85.73 124.76
N LYS A 295 -67.77 -84.44 124.65
CA LYS A 295 -68.31 -83.65 125.77
C LYS A 295 -69.73 -84.06 126.15
N LYS A 296 -70.62 -84.34 125.19
CA LYS A 296 -71.96 -84.88 125.46
C LYS A 296 -71.90 -86.26 126.13
N LEU A 297 -71.04 -87.15 125.63
CA LEU A 297 -70.81 -88.47 126.22
C LEU A 297 -70.22 -88.39 127.65
N ALA A 298 -69.50 -87.31 127.99
CA ALA A 298 -69.03 -87.05 129.35
C ALA A 298 -70.14 -86.55 130.29
N GLU A 299 -71.18 -85.89 129.78
CA GLU A 299 -72.32 -85.41 130.60
C GLU A 299 -73.32 -86.53 130.93
N GLU A 300 -73.52 -87.50 130.02
CA GLU A 300 -74.40 -88.66 130.27
C GLU A 300 -73.78 -89.71 131.21
N ALA A 301 -72.46 -89.69 131.43
CA ALA A 301 -71.72 -90.69 132.21
C ALA A 301 -71.80 -90.52 133.76
N SER A 302 -72.70 -89.70 134.29
CA SER A 302 -72.72 -89.30 135.72
C SER A 302 -73.77 -90.02 136.58
N LYS A 303 -73.77 -91.37 136.60
CA LYS A 303 -74.51 -92.15 137.64
C LYS A 303 -73.97 -93.57 137.94
N ARG A 304 -72.97 -93.62 138.83
CA ARG A 304 -72.51 -94.76 139.69
C ARG A 304 -71.78 -95.97 139.07
N ASN A 305 -70.52 -96.11 139.53
CA ASN A 305 -69.82 -97.29 140.04
C ASN A 305 -69.93 -98.69 139.37
N GLY A 306 -68.78 -99.26 139.02
CA GLY A 306 -68.57 -100.71 138.82
C GLY A 306 -67.18 -101.04 138.25
N GLU A 307 -66.20 -101.25 139.14
CA GLU A 307 -64.77 -101.56 138.87
C GLU A 307 -64.49 -102.55 137.70
N ALA A 308 -63.41 -102.54 136.89
CA ALA A 308 -62.15 -101.79 136.73
C ALA A 308 -60.90 -102.71 136.64
N THR A 309 -60.60 -103.29 135.46
CA THR A 309 -59.25 -103.85 135.12
C THR A 309 -58.92 -103.79 133.61
N GLU A 310 -58.88 -102.60 133.00
CA GLU A 310 -58.39 -102.45 131.60
C GLU A 310 -57.61 -101.13 131.34
N THR A 311 -57.72 -100.16 132.24
CA THR A 311 -57.35 -98.75 131.99
C THR A 311 -55.86 -98.40 131.99
N LEU A 312 -54.94 -99.34 132.30
CA LEU A 312 -53.50 -99.04 132.38
C LEU A 312 -52.73 -99.25 131.07
N GLU A 313 -53.23 -100.06 130.15
CA GLU A 313 -52.56 -100.29 128.86
C GLU A 313 -52.86 -99.18 127.84
N ASP A 314 -54.09 -98.68 127.80
CA ASP A 314 -54.46 -97.63 126.85
C ASP A 314 -53.78 -96.30 127.16
N PHE A 315 -53.58 -95.94 128.43
CA PHE A 315 -52.72 -94.79 128.77
C PHE A 315 -51.27 -94.97 128.28
N ARG A 316 -50.77 -96.21 128.16
CA ARG A 316 -49.45 -96.50 127.57
C ARG A 316 -49.49 -96.42 126.04
N ARG A 317 -50.53 -96.95 125.39
CA ARG A 317 -50.75 -96.86 123.93
C ARG A 317 -50.91 -95.40 123.48
N VAL A 318 -51.80 -94.63 124.12
CA VAL A 318 -52.04 -93.21 123.84
C VAL A 318 -50.78 -92.36 124.08
N LYS A 319 -50.03 -92.61 125.16
CA LYS A 319 -48.78 -91.87 125.43
C LYS A 319 -47.69 -92.16 124.39
N LYS A 320 -47.67 -93.35 123.78
CA LYS A 320 -46.80 -93.63 122.63
C LYS A 320 -47.30 -92.91 121.38
N LEU A 321 -48.58 -93.06 121.02
CA LEU A 321 -49.16 -92.39 119.85
C LEU A 321 -48.96 -90.86 119.88
N LEU A 322 -49.07 -90.24 121.06
CA LEU A 322 -48.84 -88.80 121.23
C LEU A 322 -47.35 -88.40 121.05
N ALA A 323 -46.40 -89.31 121.28
CA ALA A 323 -44.99 -89.10 120.99
C ALA A 323 -44.70 -89.31 119.49
N ASP A 324 -45.26 -90.37 118.91
CA ASP A 324 -45.14 -90.70 117.48
C ASP A 324 -45.70 -89.54 116.63
N VAL A 325 -46.94 -89.11 116.87
CA VAL A 325 -47.58 -87.94 116.19
C VAL A 325 -46.82 -86.63 116.42
N ARG A 326 -46.19 -86.42 117.58
CA ARG A 326 -45.32 -85.25 117.79
C ARG A 326 -44.04 -85.31 116.97
N SER A 327 -43.46 -86.49 116.80
CA SER A 327 -42.28 -86.68 115.94
C SER A 327 -42.64 -86.48 114.46
N GLU A 328 -43.79 -86.98 114.02
CA GLU A 328 -44.32 -86.77 112.67
C GLU A 328 -44.63 -85.30 112.41
N LEU A 329 -45.29 -84.60 113.35
CA LEU A 329 -45.57 -83.17 113.26
C LEU A 329 -44.30 -82.33 113.16
N VAL A 330 -43.27 -82.63 113.97
CA VAL A 330 -41.97 -81.93 113.89
C VAL A 330 -41.23 -82.27 112.59
N SER A 331 -41.32 -83.50 112.10
CA SER A 331 -40.72 -83.88 110.81
C SER A 331 -41.43 -83.21 109.63
N SER A 332 -42.76 -83.08 109.69
CA SER A 332 -43.59 -82.37 108.72
C SER A 332 -43.32 -80.86 108.75
N GLN A 333 -43.23 -80.25 109.94
CA GLN A 333 -42.85 -78.85 110.12
C GLN A 333 -41.44 -78.58 109.55
N LYS A 334 -40.49 -79.51 109.74
CA LYS A 334 -39.13 -79.40 109.19
C LYS A 334 -39.11 -79.60 107.66
N ALA A 335 -39.92 -80.51 107.13
CA ALA A 335 -40.10 -80.69 105.68
C ALA A 335 -40.75 -79.46 105.03
N LEU A 336 -41.77 -78.88 105.67
CA LEU A 336 -42.42 -77.64 105.24
C LEU A 336 -41.45 -76.45 105.24
N ALA A 337 -40.61 -76.32 106.28
CA ALA A 337 -39.55 -75.30 106.32
C ALA A 337 -38.52 -75.50 105.20
N SER A 338 -38.07 -76.74 104.99
CA SER A 338 -37.17 -77.10 103.87
C SER A 338 -37.80 -76.86 102.49
N SER A 339 -39.12 -77.04 102.37
CA SER A 339 -39.87 -76.76 101.13
C SER A 339 -40.00 -75.25 100.89
N ARG A 340 -40.33 -74.47 101.92
CA ARG A 340 -40.37 -72.99 101.85
C ARG A 340 -39.02 -72.41 101.48
N GLN A 341 -37.93 -72.84 102.12
CA GLN A 341 -36.58 -72.37 101.78
C GLN A 341 -36.17 -72.75 100.34
N LYS A 342 -36.67 -73.89 99.81
CA LYS A 342 -36.46 -74.26 98.41
C LYS A 342 -37.29 -73.38 97.45
N MET A 343 -38.55 -73.09 97.78
CA MET A 343 -39.37 -72.15 97.00
C MET A 343 -38.75 -70.75 96.98
N GLU A 344 -38.32 -70.24 98.14
CA GLU A 344 -37.66 -68.93 98.28
C GLU A 344 -36.38 -68.81 97.43
N TYR A 345 -35.58 -69.89 97.34
CA TYR A 345 -34.44 -69.96 96.43
C TYR A 345 -34.85 -70.01 94.94
N GLN A 346 -35.92 -70.73 94.60
CA GLN A 346 -36.45 -70.78 93.23
C GLN A 346 -37.10 -69.44 92.82
N GLU A 347 -37.73 -68.74 93.75
CA GLU A 347 -38.31 -67.40 93.56
C GLU A 347 -37.22 -66.36 93.31
N GLN A 348 -36.14 -66.38 94.10
CA GLN A 348 -34.96 -65.54 93.86
C GLN A 348 -34.29 -65.82 92.49
N LEU A 349 -34.21 -67.10 92.08
CA LEU A 349 -33.68 -67.48 90.77
C LEU A 349 -34.57 -66.97 89.62
N LEU A 350 -35.88 -67.13 89.72
CA LEU A 350 -36.84 -66.60 88.74
C LEU A 350 -36.82 -65.07 88.70
N GLN A 351 -36.67 -64.41 89.85
CA GLN A 351 -36.59 -62.95 89.92
C GLN A 351 -35.32 -62.41 89.25
N ALA A 352 -34.18 -63.12 89.36
CA ALA A 352 -32.98 -62.81 88.61
C ALA A 352 -33.18 -63.01 87.09
N GLN A 353 -33.83 -64.10 86.67
CA GLN A 353 -34.12 -64.36 85.25
C GLN A 353 -35.09 -63.33 84.64
N LEU A 354 -36.06 -62.82 85.41
CA LEU A 354 -36.95 -61.74 84.97
C LEU A 354 -36.21 -60.40 84.78
N ILE A 355 -35.22 -60.11 85.63
CA ILE A 355 -34.36 -58.92 85.47
C ILE A 355 -33.49 -59.08 84.22
N GLU A 356 -32.87 -60.24 84.02
CA GLU A 356 -32.05 -60.53 82.83
C GLU A 356 -32.88 -60.42 81.53
N LEU A 357 -34.13 -60.91 81.52
CA LEU A 357 -35.04 -60.77 80.38
C LEU A 357 -35.42 -59.31 80.09
N GLU A 358 -35.69 -58.49 81.09
CA GLU A 358 -36.00 -57.07 80.86
C GLU A 358 -34.75 -56.28 80.40
N GLU A 359 -33.56 -56.60 80.92
CA GLU A 359 -32.29 -56.05 80.41
C GLU A 359 -32.03 -56.45 78.94
N GLN A 360 -32.24 -57.72 78.59
CA GLN A 360 -32.15 -58.20 77.20
C GLN A 360 -33.17 -57.48 76.29
N LYS A 361 -34.41 -57.34 76.73
CA LYS A 361 -35.49 -56.62 76.02
C LYS A 361 -35.21 -55.12 75.85
N ILE A 362 -34.62 -54.46 76.84
CA ILE A 362 -34.12 -53.08 76.74
C ILE A 362 -33.00 -53.00 75.68
N SER A 363 -32.06 -53.94 75.69
CA SER A 363 -30.96 -53.99 74.70
C SER A 363 -31.48 -54.22 73.28
N ILE A 364 -32.45 -55.12 73.08
CA ILE A 364 -33.06 -55.38 71.77
C ILE A 364 -33.88 -54.17 71.31
N THR A 365 -34.48 -53.42 72.22
CA THR A 365 -35.17 -52.17 71.91
C THR A 365 -34.18 -51.08 71.47
N SER A 366 -32.97 -51.00 72.05
CA SER A 366 -31.94 -50.06 71.59
C SER A 366 -31.31 -50.49 70.25
N TYR A 367 -31.05 -51.79 70.03
CA TYR A 367 -30.63 -52.33 68.73
C TYR A 367 -31.68 -52.09 67.63
N MET A 368 -32.97 -52.32 67.90
CA MET A 368 -34.05 -51.98 66.95
C MET A 368 -34.11 -50.50 66.62
N LYS A 369 -33.79 -49.61 67.57
CA LYS A 369 -33.72 -48.17 67.30
C LYS A 369 -32.50 -47.86 66.41
N SER A 370 -31.31 -48.34 66.79
CA SER A 370 -30.08 -48.14 66.03
C SER A 370 -30.18 -48.66 64.59
N LEU A 371 -30.88 -49.78 64.36
CA LEU A 371 -31.10 -50.32 63.02
C LEU A 371 -32.05 -49.44 62.19
N LYS A 372 -33.09 -48.86 62.80
CA LYS A 372 -33.99 -47.91 62.13
C LYS A 372 -33.28 -46.61 61.79
N ASP A 373 -32.47 -46.09 62.71
CA ASP A 373 -31.68 -44.87 62.50
C ASP A 373 -30.70 -45.09 61.34
N ALA A 374 -29.97 -46.23 61.32
CA ALA A 374 -29.11 -46.62 60.19
C ALA A 374 -29.88 -46.85 58.87
N GLN A 375 -31.09 -47.41 58.90
CA GLN A 375 -31.95 -47.58 57.72
C GLN A 375 -32.37 -46.24 57.11
N ILE A 376 -32.60 -45.22 57.94
CA ILE A 376 -32.89 -43.84 57.51
C ILE A 376 -31.65 -43.22 56.84
N ASP A 377 -30.46 -43.38 57.44
CA ASP A 377 -29.21 -42.87 56.87
C ASP A 377 -28.91 -43.48 55.50
N ILE A 378 -29.10 -44.80 55.33
CA ILE A 378 -28.93 -45.53 54.06
C ILE A 378 -29.88 -44.99 52.98
N GLU A 379 -31.15 -44.74 53.29
CA GLU A 379 -32.07 -44.15 52.29
C GLU A 379 -31.71 -42.69 52.00
N SER A 380 -31.16 -41.94 52.97
CA SER A 380 -30.63 -40.59 52.74
C SER A 380 -29.47 -40.59 51.74
N GLU A 381 -28.54 -41.54 51.87
CA GLU A 381 -27.44 -41.73 50.92
C GLU A 381 -27.94 -42.27 49.57
N ARG A 382 -28.95 -43.14 49.54
CA ARG A 382 -29.62 -43.57 48.31
C ARG A 382 -30.32 -42.39 47.59
N VAL A 383 -30.82 -41.39 48.31
CA VAL A 383 -31.32 -40.14 47.71
C VAL A 383 -30.18 -39.28 47.16
N LYS A 384 -29.10 -39.06 47.94
CA LYS A 384 -27.91 -38.31 47.50
C LYS A 384 -27.27 -38.92 46.25
N LEU A 385 -27.13 -40.24 46.19
CA LEU A 385 -26.64 -41.00 45.04
C LEU A 385 -27.50 -40.73 43.79
N ARG A 386 -28.84 -40.86 43.89
CA ARG A 386 -29.76 -40.59 42.77
C ARG A 386 -29.70 -39.15 42.26
N VAL A 387 -29.51 -38.17 43.14
CA VAL A 387 -29.34 -36.75 42.75
C VAL A 387 -28.02 -36.55 42.02
N ALA A 388 -26.93 -37.14 42.51
CA ALA A 388 -25.63 -37.04 41.88
C ALA A 388 -25.55 -37.80 40.54
N GLU A 389 -26.19 -38.97 40.42
CA GLU A 389 -26.39 -39.66 39.13
C GLU A 389 -27.16 -38.81 38.12
N ALA A 390 -28.23 -38.12 38.55
CA ALA A 390 -29.02 -37.26 37.67
C ALA A 390 -28.19 -36.08 37.16
N ARG A 391 -27.38 -35.46 38.03
CA ARG A 391 -26.43 -34.40 37.69
C ARG A 391 -25.30 -34.90 36.77
N ASN A 392 -24.79 -36.12 36.96
CA ASN A 392 -23.77 -36.65 36.06
C ASN A 392 -24.35 -36.87 34.64
N LYS A 393 -25.59 -37.39 34.54
CA LYS A 393 -26.33 -37.51 33.28
C LYS A 393 -26.67 -36.15 32.64
N GLU A 394 -26.68 -35.06 33.40
CA GLU A 394 -26.81 -33.69 32.89
C GLU A 394 -25.48 -33.24 32.28
N LEU A 395 -24.38 -33.37 33.04
CA LEU A 395 -23.01 -33.09 32.58
C LEU A 395 -22.60 -33.91 31.34
N GLU A 396 -23.00 -35.18 31.24
CA GLU A 396 -22.81 -36.01 30.03
C GLU A 396 -23.43 -35.40 28.77
N ARG A 397 -24.61 -34.78 28.89
CA ARG A 397 -25.30 -34.12 27.78
C ARG A 397 -24.65 -32.79 27.44
N ASP A 398 -24.30 -32.01 28.44
CA ASP A 398 -23.61 -30.73 28.25
C ASP A 398 -22.25 -30.94 27.57
N LEU A 399 -21.47 -31.95 28.02
CA LEU A 399 -20.24 -32.39 27.37
C LEU A 399 -20.46 -32.89 25.93
N SER A 400 -21.63 -33.45 25.60
CA SER A 400 -21.96 -33.85 24.23
C SER A 400 -22.26 -32.64 23.35
N MET A 401 -23.06 -31.69 23.83
CA MET A 401 -23.37 -30.44 23.11
C MET A 401 -22.13 -29.56 22.93
N GLU A 402 -21.25 -29.51 23.93
CA GLU A 402 -19.98 -28.78 23.88
C GLU A 402 -18.98 -29.43 22.91
N LYS A 403 -18.97 -30.77 22.79
CA LYS A 403 -18.24 -31.49 21.72
C LYS A 403 -18.79 -31.16 20.33
N GLU A 404 -20.11 -31.20 20.13
CA GLU A 404 -20.74 -30.87 18.85
C GLU A 404 -20.45 -29.40 18.43
N LEU A 405 -20.40 -28.48 19.40
CA LEU A 405 -20.01 -27.08 19.16
C LEU A 405 -18.54 -26.95 18.77
N ILE A 406 -17.64 -27.65 19.46
CA ILE A 406 -16.19 -27.65 19.11
C ILE A 406 -15.98 -28.25 17.72
N GLU A 407 -16.72 -29.30 17.33
CA GLU A 407 -16.62 -29.90 15.99
C GLU A 407 -17.17 -28.95 14.89
N GLN A 408 -18.27 -28.25 15.14
CA GLN A 408 -18.79 -27.20 14.24
C GLN A 408 -17.78 -26.05 14.06
N LEU A 409 -17.18 -25.57 15.16
CA LEU A 409 -16.16 -24.52 15.12
C LEU A 409 -14.86 -24.98 14.45
N GLN A 410 -14.46 -26.24 14.59
CA GLN A 410 -13.35 -26.83 13.86
C GLN A 410 -13.64 -26.87 12.35
N GLU A 411 -14.85 -27.23 11.92
CA GLU A 411 -15.22 -27.14 10.50
C GLU A 411 -15.20 -25.68 9.99
N GLU A 412 -15.68 -24.72 10.78
CA GLU A 412 -15.64 -23.30 10.40
C GLU A 412 -14.21 -22.78 10.29
N LEU A 413 -13.34 -23.11 11.25
CA LEU A 413 -11.92 -22.78 11.23
C LEU A 413 -11.21 -23.37 10.00
N ASP A 414 -11.51 -24.61 9.61
CA ASP A 414 -10.89 -25.23 8.42
C ASP A 414 -11.47 -24.68 7.09
N LYS A 415 -12.72 -24.20 7.08
CA LYS A 415 -13.28 -23.42 5.96
C LYS A 415 -12.61 -22.04 5.84
N GLU A 416 -12.37 -21.36 6.95
CA GLU A 416 -11.62 -20.09 6.98
C GLU A 416 -10.16 -20.28 6.57
N ARG A 417 -9.45 -21.29 7.10
CA ARG A 417 -8.09 -21.67 6.69
C ARG A 417 -7.99 -21.95 5.19
N SER A 418 -8.98 -22.66 4.64
CA SER A 418 -9.05 -22.94 3.20
C SER A 418 -9.27 -21.67 2.37
N SER A 419 -10.13 -20.76 2.83
CA SER A 419 -10.42 -19.47 2.20
C SER A 419 -9.21 -18.53 2.25
N LEU A 420 -8.53 -18.46 3.39
CA LEU A 420 -7.28 -17.72 3.58
C LEU A 420 -6.16 -18.26 2.67
N LYS A 421 -6.05 -19.59 2.54
CA LYS A 421 -5.09 -20.22 1.63
C LYS A 421 -5.39 -19.86 0.16
N GLN A 422 -6.65 -19.81 -0.25
CA GLN A 422 -7.03 -19.31 -1.57
C GLN A 422 -6.67 -17.82 -1.74
N ALA A 423 -6.96 -16.96 -0.76
CA ALA A 423 -6.61 -15.54 -0.81
C ALA A 423 -5.09 -15.33 -0.95
N ILE A 424 -4.28 -16.12 -0.25
CA ILE A 424 -2.81 -16.12 -0.37
C ILE A 424 -2.37 -16.55 -1.79
N GLN A 425 -3.02 -17.55 -2.39
CA GLN A 425 -2.76 -17.98 -3.76
C GLN A 425 -3.15 -16.90 -4.80
N GLU A 426 -4.30 -16.24 -4.62
CA GLU A 426 -4.72 -15.11 -5.45
C GLU A 426 -3.75 -13.93 -5.34
N LYS A 427 -3.26 -13.62 -4.13
CA LYS A 427 -2.18 -12.63 -3.92
C LYS A 427 -0.90 -13.02 -4.69
N SER A 428 -0.45 -14.27 -4.62
CA SER A 428 0.75 -14.69 -5.38
C SER A 428 0.56 -14.59 -6.89
N PHE A 429 -0.62 -14.92 -7.41
CA PHE A 429 -0.94 -14.75 -8.83
C PHE A 429 -0.95 -13.27 -9.26
N LEU A 430 -1.52 -12.39 -8.45
CA LEU A 430 -1.47 -10.94 -8.69
C LEU A 430 -0.03 -10.41 -8.63
N GLN A 431 0.81 -10.90 -7.71
CA GLN A 431 2.22 -10.55 -7.64
C GLN A 431 3.00 -11.00 -8.88
N GLU A 432 2.79 -12.23 -9.36
CA GLU A 432 3.40 -12.73 -10.60
C GLU A 432 2.98 -11.89 -11.82
N GLU A 433 1.72 -11.49 -11.92
CA GLU A 433 1.24 -10.62 -13.01
C GLU A 433 1.77 -9.18 -12.89
N LEU A 434 1.89 -8.64 -11.66
CA LEU A 434 2.55 -7.36 -11.40
C LEU A 434 4.01 -7.38 -11.85
N ASP A 435 4.77 -8.42 -11.49
CA ASP A 435 6.18 -8.56 -11.86
C ASP A 435 6.31 -8.76 -13.39
N ARG A 436 5.33 -9.42 -14.02
CA ARG A 436 5.25 -9.61 -15.48
C ARG A 436 4.90 -8.33 -16.25
N GLU A 437 4.02 -7.47 -15.76
CA GLU A 437 3.82 -6.14 -16.38
C GLU A 437 4.95 -5.18 -16.05
N SER A 438 5.54 -5.26 -14.85
CA SER A 438 6.72 -4.46 -14.47
C SER A 438 7.93 -4.73 -15.38
N THR A 439 8.19 -6.00 -15.72
CA THR A 439 9.24 -6.36 -16.69
C THR A 439 8.93 -5.85 -18.10
N LYS A 440 7.70 -6.02 -18.60
CA LYS A 440 7.26 -5.45 -19.90
C LYS A 440 7.32 -3.92 -19.94
N PHE A 441 7.05 -3.25 -18.81
CA PHE A 441 7.15 -1.80 -18.68
C PHE A 441 8.62 -1.36 -18.76
N GLY A 442 9.53 -2.08 -18.12
CA GLY A 442 10.97 -1.88 -18.29
C GLY A 442 11.42 -2.08 -19.75
N GLU A 443 10.92 -3.12 -20.43
CA GLU A 443 11.18 -3.35 -21.85
C GLU A 443 10.67 -2.20 -22.74
N THR A 444 9.43 -1.72 -22.53
CA THR A 444 8.87 -0.62 -23.32
C THR A 444 9.52 0.73 -22.98
N GLN A 445 9.94 0.96 -21.74
CA GLN A 445 10.73 2.13 -21.35
C GLN A 445 12.12 2.14 -22.00
N ASN A 446 12.83 1.00 -22.01
CA ASN A 446 14.13 0.87 -22.68
C ASN A 446 14.00 1.10 -24.20
N LEU A 447 12.96 0.53 -24.83
CA LEU A 447 12.68 0.77 -26.25
C LEU A 447 12.33 2.24 -26.53
N LEU A 448 11.60 2.90 -25.62
CA LEU A 448 11.30 4.34 -25.72
C LEU A 448 12.59 5.17 -25.72
N GLN A 449 13.50 4.90 -24.78
CA GLN A 449 14.79 5.60 -24.67
C GLN A 449 15.65 5.44 -25.94
N VAL A 450 15.65 4.25 -26.55
CA VAL A 450 16.30 4.04 -27.86
C VAL A 450 15.64 4.91 -28.93
N LYS A 451 14.30 4.93 -29.02
CA LYS A 451 13.58 5.75 -30.01
C LYS A 451 13.72 7.26 -29.78
N GLU A 452 13.87 7.71 -28.54
CA GLU A 452 14.25 9.08 -28.21
C GLU A 452 15.63 9.43 -28.75
N SER A 453 16.62 8.54 -28.60
CA SER A 453 17.97 8.75 -29.15
C SER A 453 17.99 8.79 -30.68
N GLU A 454 17.28 7.88 -31.36
CA GLU A 454 17.11 7.89 -32.82
C GLU A 454 16.43 9.19 -33.30
N LEU A 455 15.43 9.69 -32.56
CA LEU A 455 14.71 10.91 -32.91
C LEU A 455 15.60 12.16 -32.79
N VAL A 456 16.48 12.19 -31.79
CA VAL A 456 17.49 13.25 -31.59
C VAL A 456 18.55 13.20 -32.69
N GLU A 457 19.08 12.02 -33.02
CA GLU A 457 20.04 11.85 -34.11
C GLU A 457 19.44 12.30 -35.45
N ALA A 458 18.22 11.85 -35.79
CA ALA A 458 17.51 12.29 -36.99
C ALA A 458 17.27 13.81 -37.03
N ARG A 459 17.05 14.44 -35.87
CA ARG A 459 16.90 15.90 -35.77
C ARG A 459 18.23 16.64 -36.02
N LEU A 460 19.34 16.12 -35.49
CA LEU A 460 20.68 16.67 -35.72
C LEU A 460 21.09 16.54 -37.19
N GLU A 461 20.79 15.40 -37.83
CA GLU A 461 21.06 15.19 -39.26
C GLU A 461 20.24 16.14 -40.15
N ILE A 462 18.95 16.36 -39.86
CA ILE A 462 18.14 17.38 -40.55
C ILE A 462 18.75 18.78 -40.38
N GLN A 463 19.35 19.09 -39.23
CA GLN A 463 20.01 20.38 -38.99
C GLN A 463 21.35 20.51 -39.74
N ARG A 464 22.15 19.43 -39.80
CA ARG A 464 23.39 19.36 -40.61
C ARG A 464 23.08 19.56 -42.09
N LEU A 465 22.16 18.79 -42.65
CA LEU A 465 21.77 18.90 -44.05
C LEU A 465 21.23 20.30 -44.41
N LYS A 466 20.48 20.96 -43.50
CA LYS A 466 20.00 22.34 -43.71
C LYS A 466 21.13 23.37 -43.72
N SER A 467 22.13 23.24 -42.85
CA SER A 467 23.29 24.14 -42.84
C SER A 467 24.17 23.93 -44.08
N GLU A 468 24.35 22.69 -44.54
CA GLU A 468 25.04 22.40 -45.80
C GLU A 468 24.26 22.89 -47.03
N ARG A 469 22.92 22.78 -47.03
CA ARG A 469 22.08 23.34 -48.10
C ARG A 469 22.23 24.85 -48.17
N ALA A 470 22.15 25.55 -47.03
CA ALA A 470 22.36 27.00 -46.97
C ALA A 470 23.79 27.43 -47.40
N SER A 471 24.81 26.60 -47.14
CA SER A 471 26.17 26.85 -47.62
C SER A 471 26.29 26.71 -49.15
N LEU A 472 25.61 25.74 -49.77
CA LEU A 472 25.54 25.64 -51.23
C LEU A 472 24.70 26.77 -51.84
N GLU A 473 23.61 27.17 -51.18
CA GLU A 473 22.71 28.26 -51.60
C GLU A 473 23.47 29.59 -51.71
N LEU A 474 24.41 29.86 -50.79
CA LEU A 474 25.34 31.01 -50.86
C LEU A 474 26.39 30.90 -51.98
N VAL A 475 27.04 29.75 -52.14
CA VAL A 475 28.03 29.53 -53.23
C VAL A 475 27.37 29.63 -54.61
N LEU A 476 26.10 29.26 -54.72
CA LEU A 476 25.29 29.41 -55.92
C LEU A 476 24.96 30.88 -56.20
N GLU A 477 24.62 31.68 -55.18
CA GLU A 477 24.42 33.13 -55.32
C GLU A 477 25.72 33.87 -55.71
N GLU A 478 26.86 33.43 -55.18
CA GLU A 478 28.21 33.90 -55.56
C GLU A 478 28.51 33.58 -57.04
N LYS A 479 28.34 32.32 -57.47
CA LYS A 479 28.59 31.89 -58.87
C LYS A 479 27.60 32.45 -59.89
N ASP A 480 26.30 32.58 -59.56
CA ASP A 480 25.34 33.27 -60.44
C ASP A 480 25.68 34.78 -60.55
N SER A 481 26.33 35.38 -59.53
CA SER A 481 26.82 36.78 -59.59
C SER A 481 28.11 36.93 -60.41
N GLU A 482 29.05 35.99 -60.30
CA GLU A 482 30.27 35.96 -61.14
C GLU A 482 29.90 35.82 -62.63
N LEU A 483 29.06 34.83 -62.97
CA LEU A 483 28.56 34.64 -64.33
C LEU A 483 27.76 35.85 -64.86
N PHE A 484 27.04 36.58 -64.00
CA PHE A 484 26.38 37.82 -64.41
C PHE A 484 27.41 38.89 -64.82
N ASN A 485 28.50 39.04 -64.06
CA ASN A 485 29.56 40.00 -64.38
C ASN A 485 30.27 39.64 -65.70
N VAL A 486 30.62 38.37 -65.92
CA VAL A 486 31.31 37.97 -67.17
C VAL A 486 30.38 38.07 -68.39
N ARG A 487 29.09 37.72 -68.24
CA ARG A 487 28.06 37.97 -69.28
C ARG A 487 27.94 39.46 -69.61
N LYS A 488 28.00 40.34 -68.61
CA LYS A 488 27.97 41.79 -68.82
C LYS A 488 29.19 42.28 -69.61
N SER A 489 30.41 41.83 -69.27
CA SER A 489 31.60 42.19 -70.06
C SER A 489 31.57 41.64 -71.49
N LEU A 490 30.96 40.47 -71.71
CA LEU A 490 30.76 39.91 -73.05
C LEU A 490 29.78 40.75 -73.88
N GLU A 491 28.71 41.27 -73.27
CA GLU A 491 27.78 42.19 -73.95
C GLU A 491 28.42 43.56 -74.24
N GLU A 492 29.27 44.07 -73.33
CA GLU A 492 30.05 45.29 -73.56
C GLU A 492 31.02 45.13 -74.75
N VAL A 493 31.69 43.97 -74.88
CA VAL A 493 32.51 43.63 -76.06
C VAL A 493 31.66 43.43 -77.32
N ASN A 494 30.47 42.86 -77.21
CA ASN A 494 29.55 42.67 -78.34
C ASN A 494 29.06 44.03 -78.90
N GLU A 495 28.72 44.99 -78.04
CA GLU A 495 28.35 46.34 -78.47
C GLU A 495 29.56 47.08 -79.11
N GLU A 496 30.78 46.93 -78.57
CA GLU A 496 32.00 47.43 -79.23
C GLU A 496 32.18 46.84 -80.65
N ILE A 497 31.87 45.55 -80.85
CA ILE A 497 31.91 44.89 -82.16
C ILE A 497 30.81 45.41 -83.10
N ILE A 498 29.62 45.75 -82.58
CA ILE A 498 28.52 46.34 -83.36
C ILE A 498 28.87 47.78 -83.77
N GLU A 499 29.33 48.62 -82.84
CA GLU A 499 29.84 49.97 -83.14
C GLU A 499 30.93 49.90 -84.23
N PHE A 500 31.94 49.06 -84.02
CA PHE A 500 33.05 48.86 -84.98
C PHE A 500 32.54 48.46 -86.37
N ARG A 501 31.57 47.54 -86.45
CA ARG A 501 30.97 47.14 -87.74
C ARG A 501 30.26 48.30 -88.43
N THR A 502 29.55 49.16 -87.70
CA THR A 502 28.93 50.36 -88.31
C THR A 502 29.98 51.37 -88.81
N LEU A 503 31.09 51.52 -88.09
CA LEU A 503 32.20 52.41 -88.49
C LEU A 503 32.92 51.89 -89.75
N VAL A 504 33.19 50.58 -89.82
CA VAL A 504 33.77 49.93 -91.00
C VAL A 504 32.87 50.12 -92.22
N ASN A 505 31.57 49.80 -92.11
CA ASN A 505 30.62 49.98 -93.20
C ASN A 505 30.58 51.45 -93.68
N SER A 506 30.57 52.42 -92.76
CA SER A 506 30.57 53.85 -93.11
C SER A 506 31.86 54.30 -93.82
N ARG A 507 33.02 53.70 -93.49
CA ARG A 507 34.27 53.94 -94.22
C ARG A 507 34.32 53.22 -95.57
N GLU A 508 33.70 52.06 -95.70
CA GLU A 508 33.53 51.34 -96.97
C GLU A 508 32.62 52.14 -97.94
N ASP A 509 31.52 52.70 -97.44
CA ASP A 509 30.66 53.63 -98.19
C ASP A 509 31.43 54.87 -98.69
N GLN A 510 32.28 55.47 -97.83
CA GLN A 510 33.14 56.59 -98.21
C GLN A 510 34.17 56.21 -99.30
N LEU A 511 34.76 55.01 -99.19
CA LEU A 511 35.72 54.48 -100.17
C LEU A 511 35.03 54.18 -101.50
N LEU A 512 33.81 53.62 -101.48
CA LEU A 512 32.97 53.41 -102.65
C LEU A 512 32.57 54.74 -103.31
N GLN A 513 32.25 55.77 -102.52
CA GLN A 513 31.98 57.12 -103.04
C GLN A 513 33.21 57.72 -103.72
N ALA A 514 34.38 57.66 -103.08
CA ALA A 514 35.64 58.13 -103.65
C ALA A 514 36.02 57.39 -104.93
N THR A 515 35.83 56.07 -104.97
CA THR A 515 36.08 55.22 -106.16
C THR A 515 35.16 55.60 -107.32
N ASN A 516 33.88 55.87 -107.05
CA ASN A 516 32.95 56.35 -108.08
C ASN A 516 33.31 57.76 -108.58
N MET A 517 33.76 58.67 -107.70
CA MET A 517 34.26 59.99 -108.12
C MET A 517 35.53 59.89 -108.98
N LEU A 518 36.46 58.98 -108.62
CA LEU A 518 37.65 58.71 -109.42
C LEU A 518 37.26 58.21 -110.82
N LYS A 519 36.32 57.25 -110.90
CA LYS A 519 35.81 56.72 -112.18
C LYS A 519 35.14 57.81 -113.03
N GLN A 520 34.34 58.70 -112.43
CA GLN A 520 33.76 59.84 -113.15
C GLN A 520 34.83 60.80 -113.69
N LYS A 521 35.94 61.00 -112.96
CA LYS A 521 37.08 61.79 -113.44
C LYS A 521 37.83 61.08 -114.57
N GLU A 522 37.97 59.76 -114.52
CA GLU A 522 38.60 58.98 -115.59
C GLU A 522 37.74 58.92 -116.86
N GLU A 523 36.42 58.76 -116.73
CA GLU A 523 35.46 58.90 -117.85
C GLU A 523 35.51 60.31 -118.47
N HIS A 524 35.70 61.36 -117.66
CA HIS A 524 35.91 62.73 -118.12
C HIS A 524 37.25 62.92 -118.83
N VAL A 525 38.32 62.30 -118.34
CA VAL A 525 39.65 62.31 -119.00
C VAL A 525 39.60 61.61 -120.36
N GLU A 526 38.91 60.47 -120.48
CA GLU A 526 38.77 59.80 -121.77
C GLU A 526 37.86 60.58 -122.74
N THR A 527 36.86 61.35 -122.25
CA THR A 527 36.13 62.29 -123.12
C THR A 527 37.02 63.43 -123.63
N MET A 528 37.81 64.07 -122.76
CA MET A 528 38.82 65.06 -123.20
C MET A 528 39.83 64.46 -124.19
N ARG A 529 40.18 63.18 -124.02
CA ARG A 529 41.08 62.45 -124.93
C ARG A 529 40.43 62.17 -126.29
N HIS A 530 39.12 61.93 -126.36
CA HIS A 530 38.39 61.84 -127.61
C HIS A 530 38.31 63.21 -128.32
N GLU A 531 38.04 64.30 -127.59
CA GLU A 531 38.06 65.67 -128.12
C GLU A 531 39.46 66.08 -128.63
N LEU A 532 40.52 65.67 -127.92
CA LEU A 532 41.91 65.88 -128.36
C LEU A 532 42.25 65.11 -129.64
N ASN A 533 41.67 63.93 -129.85
CA ASN A 533 41.87 63.16 -131.08
C ASN A 533 41.04 63.72 -132.26
N ASP A 534 39.83 64.24 -132.03
CA ASP A 534 39.03 64.92 -133.05
C ASP A 534 39.65 66.26 -133.48
N THR A 535 40.17 67.04 -132.52
CA THR A 535 40.95 68.26 -132.83
C THR A 535 42.27 67.95 -133.54
N LYS A 536 42.94 66.82 -133.21
CA LYS A 536 44.10 66.33 -133.97
C LYS A 536 43.75 65.94 -135.40
N LEU A 537 42.60 65.30 -135.63
CA LEU A 537 42.08 65.01 -136.97
C LEU A 537 41.84 66.29 -137.79
N LYS A 538 41.28 67.33 -137.16
CA LYS A 538 41.11 68.66 -137.77
C LYS A 538 42.46 69.33 -138.08
N PHE A 539 43.48 69.14 -137.23
CA PHE A 539 44.86 69.58 -137.51
C PHE A 539 45.46 68.90 -138.74
N SER A 540 45.31 67.58 -138.89
CA SER A 540 45.79 66.86 -140.10
C SER A 540 45.10 67.32 -141.39
N VAL A 541 43.83 67.76 -141.32
CA VAL A 541 43.18 68.41 -142.47
C VAL A 541 43.82 69.77 -142.78
N ALA A 542 44.12 70.59 -141.77
CA ALA A 542 44.79 71.87 -141.96
C ALA A 542 46.23 71.71 -142.50
N GLU A 543 46.95 70.69 -142.06
CA GLU A 543 48.32 70.35 -142.49
C GLU A 543 48.40 70.17 -144.02
N THR A 544 47.46 69.42 -144.61
CA THR A 544 47.37 69.24 -146.08
C THR A 544 47.02 70.51 -146.87
N VAL A 545 46.52 71.55 -146.21
CA VAL A 545 46.28 72.87 -146.82
C VAL A 545 47.50 73.78 -146.69
N VAL A 546 48.23 73.71 -145.57
CA VAL A 546 49.49 74.44 -145.36
C VAL A 546 50.57 73.99 -146.35
N GLU A 547 50.66 72.69 -146.64
CA GLU A 547 51.61 72.14 -147.63
C GLU A 547 51.44 72.75 -149.05
N ARG A 548 50.24 73.26 -149.37
CA ARG A 548 49.93 73.96 -150.63
C ARG A 548 50.27 75.46 -150.64
N ILE A 549 50.60 76.04 -149.47
CA ILE A 549 50.84 77.48 -149.29
C ILE A 549 52.35 77.80 -149.21
N VAL A 550 53.18 76.82 -148.83
CA VAL A 550 54.63 76.98 -148.64
C VAL A 550 55.40 77.28 -149.94
N GLU A 551 54.87 76.95 -151.13
CA GLU A 551 55.55 77.25 -152.42
C GLU A 551 55.46 78.71 -152.89
N LEU A 552 54.62 79.58 -152.31
CA LEU A 552 54.26 80.88 -152.95
C LEU A 552 54.57 82.18 -152.18
N THR A 553 54.96 82.16 -150.90
CA THR A 553 55.08 83.41 -150.11
C THR A 553 56.49 83.66 -149.56
N ASN A 554 57.37 84.19 -150.42
CA ASN A 554 58.73 84.58 -150.07
C ASN A 554 58.85 86.12 -149.91
N LYS A 555 58.52 86.68 -148.73
CA LYS A 555 58.92 88.04 -148.22
C LYS A 555 58.24 88.47 -146.89
N LEU A 556 59.01 89.13 -146.00
CA LEU A 556 58.62 89.86 -144.76
C LEU A 556 58.01 88.99 -143.62
N VAL A 557 58.22 89.16 -142.29
CA VAL A 557 59.05 90.06 -141.41
C VAL A 557 58.58 91.53 -141.29
N ILE A 558 58.38 92.16 -140.13
CA ILE A 558 58.72 91.84 -138.71
C ILE A 558 57.45 91.33 -137.92
N SER A 559 56.99 91.69 -136.70
CA SER A 559 57.39 92.66 -135.63
C SER A 559 56.71 92.36 -134.26
N VAL A 560 57.44 92.62 -133.16
CA VAL A 560 57.03 93.25 -131.85
C VAL A 560 55.78 92.75 -131.07
N ASN A 561 56.05 92.26 -129.84
CA ASN A 561 55.50 92.56 -128.48
C ASN A 561 54.01 92.98 -128.25
N ASP A 562 53.49 93.36 -127.06
CA ASP A 562 54.00 93.59 -125.67
C ASP A 562 52.82 93.46 -124.64
N GLU A 563 53.11 93.37 -123.33
CA GLU A 563 52.33 93.97 -122.19
C GLU A 563 50.82 93.54 -121.94
N ASP A 564 50.19 93.59 -120.74
CA ASP A 564 50.62 93.86 -119.35
C ASP A 564 49.55 93.50 -118.27
N TYR A 565 49.88 93.73 -116.97
CA TYR A 565 49.04 94.16 -115.78
C TYR A 565 47.62 93.55 -115.52
N GLU A 566 47.02 93.48 -114.32
CA GLU A 566 47.33 93.49 -112.87
C GLU A 566 45.96 93.45 -112.10
N GLY A 567 45.96 93.41 -110.76
CA GLY A 567 44.79 93.65 -109.87
C GLY A 567 44.07 92.38 -109.38
N LEU A 568 43.90 92.05 -108.08
CA LEU A 568 43.61 92.74 -106.80
C LEU A 568 42.12 92.84 -106.41
N ASN A 569 41.86 92.57 -105.12
CA ASN A 569 40.70 92.97 -104.29
C ASN A 569 39.33 92.28 -104.58
N GLU A 570 38.36 92.11 -103.66
CA GLU A 570 38.28 92.28 -102.18
C GLU A 570 36.93 91.70 -101.62
N TYR A 571 36.84 91.46 -100.28
CA TYR A 571 35.62 91.48 -99.40
C TYR A 571 34.38 90.55 -99.70
N ASP A 572 33.44 90.22 -98.79
CA ASP A 572 33.33 90.45 -97.33
C ASP A 572 32.45 89.40 -96.55
N GLU A 573 32.30 89.65 -95.23
CA GLU A 573 31.25 89.29 -94.21
C GLU A 573 29.85 88.74 -94.67
N MET A 574 29.00 88.12 -93.82
CA MET A 574 28.59 88.50 -92.45
C MET A 574 27.78 87.44 -91.62
N GLU A 575 27.85 87.51 -90.27
CA GLU A 575 26.94 87.07 -89.15
C GLU A 575 25.94 85.87 -89.27
N ASN A 576 25.71 84.99 -88.26
CA ASN A 576 25.29 85.22 -86.84
C ASN A 576 25.60 83.96 -85.96
N LYS A 577 26.10 84.03 -84.71
CA LYS A 577 25.42 84.27 -83.38
C LYS A 577 24.30 83.25 -83.05
N LEU A 578 24.22 82.57 -81.88
CA LEU A 578 24.41 82.97 -80.46
C LEU A 578 25.03 81.85 -79.54
N SER A 579 25.17 82.10 -78.22
CA SER A 579 26.02 81.31 -77.28
C SER A 579 25.31 80.67 -76.05
N SER A 580 26.05 79.77 -75.37
CA SER A 580 25.83 79.09 -74.05
C SER A 580 25.85 80.05 -72.82
N PRO A 581 25.52 79.70 -71.51
CA PRO A 581 26.04 78.53 -70.75
C PRO A 581 25.27 77.95 -69.49
N LEU A 582 25.72 76.75 -69.06
CA LEU A 582 25.98 76.20 -67.69
C LEU A 582 25.13 76.53 -66.42
N LEU A 583 24.79 75.47 -65.64
CA LEU A 583 25.03 75.28 -64.16
C LEU A 583 23.84 74.89 -63.20
N LYS A 584 23.92 73.66 -62.64
CA LYS A 584 23.45 73.12 -61.33
C LYS A 584 22.18 73.67 -60.61
N LYS A 585 21.21 72.77 -60.36
CA LYS A 585 20.81 72.35 -58.99
C LYS A 585 19.93 71.07 -58.94
N PRO A 586 20.19 70.09 -58.04
CA PRO A 586 19.32 68.92 -57.83
C PRO A 586 18.64 68.91 -56.43
N THR A 587 17.31 68.76 -56.38
CA THR A 587 16.58 68.44 -55.15
C THR A 587 15.28 67.69 -55.44
N ASP A 588 15.17 66.41 -55.06
CA ASP A 588 13.91 65.83 -54.53
C ASP A 588 14.10 64.40 -53.99
N ASN A 589 14.89 63.57 -54.66
CA ASN A 589 15.05 62.13 -54.35
C ASN A 589 15.46 61.85 -52.87
N PHE A 590 16.38 62.65 -52.34
CA PHE A 590 16.82 62.61 -50.93
C PHE A 590 15.68 62.74 -49.91
N LYS A 591 14.60 63.45 -50.24
CA LYS A 591 13.49 63.73 -49.30
C LYS A 591 12.57 62.52 -49.12
N TRP A 592 12.45 61.69 -50.15
CA TRP A 592 11.75 60.40 -50.09
C TRP A 592 12.60 59.33 -49.40
N GLN A 593 13.87 59.18 -49.79
CA GLN A 593 14.79 58.24 -49.15
C GLN A 593 14.93 58.50 -47.65
N LYS A 594 15.05 59.77 -47.22
CA LYS A 594 15.06 60.13 -45.80
C LYS A 594 13.78 59.71 -45.06
N LYS A 595 12.59 59.98 -45.62
CA LYS A 595 11.32 59.57 -45.01
C LYS A 595 11.19 58.05 -44.88
N GLN A 596 11.66 57.30 -45.89
CA GLN A 596 11.66 55.84 -45.84
C GLN A 596 12.57 55.34 -44.72
N LEU A 597 13.81 55.83 -44.64
CA LEU A 597 14.75 55.48 -43.57
C LEU A 597 14.22 55.86 -42.17
N GLU A 598 13.56 57.02 -42.02
CA GLU A 598 12.89 57.41 -40.77
C GLU A 598 11.78 56.42 -40.36
N SER A 599 11.06 55.85 -41.34
CA SER A 599 10.02 54.83 -41.07
C SER A 599 10.57 53.43 -40.79
N GLU A 600 11.61 52.99 -41.51
CA GLU A 600 12.30 51.71 -41.25
C GLU A 600 13.00 51.74 -39.88
N LEU A 601 13.52 52.91 -39.46
CA LEU A 601 14.17 53.11 -38.16
C LEU A 601 13.17 53.15 -36.99
N GLU A 602 11.98 53.73 -37.13
CA GLU A 602 10.97 53.64 -36.06
C GLU A 602 10.34 52.23 -35.99
N LEU A 603 10.14 51.54 -37.13
CA LEU A 603 9.64 50.16 -37.13
C LEU A 603 10.60 49.20 -36.41
N THR A 604 11.90 49.29 -36.71
CA THR A 604 12.93 48.50 -36.01
C THR A 604 13.04 48.88 -34.53
N ARG A 605 12.93 50.17 -34.17
CA ARG A 605 12.87 50.63 -32.79
C ARG A 605 11.64 50.08 -32.03
N VAL A 606 10.48 49.99 -32.67
CA VAL A 606 9.26 49.37 -32.08
C VAL A 606 9.42 47.86 -31.95
N SER A 607 10.01 47.18 -32.94
CA SER A 607 10.30 45.73 -32.86
C SER A 607 11.29 45.41 -31.74
N LEU A 608 12.33 46.23 -31.56
CA LEU A 608 13.30 46.10 -30.48
C LEU A 608 12.63 46.26 -29.11
N ARG A 609 11.81 47.31 -28.91
CA ARG A 609 11.01 47.49 -27.67
C ARG A 609 10.07 46.31 -27.40
N MET A 610 9.49 45.71 -28.43
CA MET A 610 8.64 44.51 -28.29
C MET A 610 9.45 43.30 -27.80
N LYS A 611 10.64 43.06 -28.38
CA LYS A 611 11.53 41.98 -27.94
C LYS A 611 12.14 42.23 -26.56
N GLU A 612 12.43 43.48 -26.21
CA GLU A 612 12.82 43.89 -24.86
C GLU A 612 11.71 43.58 -23.83
N MET A 613 10.45 43.87 -24.15
CA MET A 613 9.32 43.48 -23.28
C MET A 613 9.10 41.96 -23.21
N GLU A 614 9.29 41.21 -24.30
CA GLU A 614 9.24 39.73 -24.28
C GLU A 614 10.34 39.15 -23.37
N VAL A 615 11.57 39.66 -23.46
CA VAL A 615 12.71 39.24 -22.61
C VAL A 615 12.44 39.59 -21.14
N LEU A 616 11.95 40.80 -20.84
CA LEU A 616 11.57 41.18 -19.47
C LEU A 616 10.41 40.34 -18.91
N ALA A 617 9.46 39.91 -19.76
CA ALA A 617 8.39 39.00 -19.36
C ALA A 617 8.93 37.59 -19.07
N ALA A 618 9.82 37.07 -19.93
CA ALA A 618 10.48 35.77 -19.73
C ALA A 618 11.37 35.78 -18.47
N GLN A 619 12.11 36.85 -18.22
CA GLN A 619 12.95 37.01 -17.03
C GLN A 619 12.10 37.04 -15.74
N ARG A 620 10.95 37.72 -15.75
CA ARG A 620 10.00 37.68 -14.62
C ARG A 620 9.45 36.28 -14.39
N ALA A 621 9.06 35.57 -15.45
CA ALA A 621 8.58 34.20 -15.36
C ALA A 621 9.66 33.24 -14.80
N LEU A 622 10.92 33.43 -15.18
CA LEU A 622 12.07 32.71 -14.59
C LEU A 622 12.17 32.98 -13.09
N THR A 623 12.23 34.25 -12.66
CA THR A 623 12.37 34.58 -11.23
C THR A 623 11.21 34.08 -10.35
N ILE A 624 10.00 33.93 -10.91
CA ILE A 624 8.87 33.31 -10.21
C ILE A 624 9.12 31.81 -10.04
N LYS A 625 9.66 31.13 -11.06
CA LYS A 625 10.01 29.70 -10.99
C LYS A 625 11.21 29.42 -10.09
N ASP A 626 12.18 30.32 -10.03
CA ASP A 626 13.31 30.21 -9.11
C ASP A 626 12.84 30.29 -7.64
N GLU A 627 11.92 31.21 -7.32
CA GLU A 627 11.34 31.30 -5.97
C GLU A 627 10.37 30.15 -5.66
N GLU A 628 9.60 29.65 -6.63
CA GLU A 628 8.83 28.40 -6.47
C GLU A 628 9.73 27.20 -6.14
N LEU A 629 10.86 27.05 -6.85
CA LEU A 629 11.84 25.98 -6.60
C LEU A 629 12.48 26.13 -5.22
N LYS A 630 12.87 27.34 -4.82
CA LYS A 630 13.38 27.64 -3.48
C LYS A 630 12.36 27.28 -2.39
N MET A 631 11.10 27.66 -2.53
CA MET A 631 10.00 27.27 -1.63
C MET A 631 9.72 25.76 -1.60
N VAL A 632 10.11 25.00 -2.63
CA VAL A 632 10.07 23.53 -2.65
C VAL A 632 11.28 22.93 -1.94
N LEU A 633 12.48 23.48 -2.13
CA LEU A 633 13.71 23.07 -1.44
C LEU A 633 13.60 23.28 0.08
N GLU A 634 13.18 24.48 0.52
CA GLU A 634 12.95 24.78 1.95
C GLU A 634 11.94 23.80 2.59
N ARG A 635 10.90 23.39 1.85
CA ARG A 635 9.93 22.37 2.30
C ARG A 635 10.54 20.97 2.37
N LEU A 636 11.44 20.63 1.45
CA LEU A 636 12.09 19.32 1.40
C LEU A 636 13.11 19.19 2.53
N GLU A 637 13.92 20.23 2.77
CA GLU A 637 14.84 20.32 3.92
C GLU A 637 14.09 20.26 5.26
N ALA A 638 12.94 20.94 5.37
CA ALA A 638 12.06 20.78 6.53
C ALA A 638 11.61 19.32 6.74
N ARG A 639 11.15 18.63 5.69
CA ARG A 639 10.78 17.20 5.76
C ARG A 639 11.96 16.29 6.10
N GLU A 640 13.16 16.57 5.61
CA GLU A 640 14.37 15.83 5.98
C GLU A 640 14.70 16.04 7.47
N SER A 641 14.53 17.26 7.98
CA SER A 641 14.70 17.55 9.41
C SER A 641 13.67 16.84 10.31
N GLU A 642 12.41 16.75 9.88
CA GLU A 642 11.36 15.97 10.55
C GLU A 642 11.70 14.47 10.59
N LEU A 643 12.09 13.89 9.45
CA LEU A 643 12.49 12.49 9.35
C LEU A 643 13.73 12.18 10.19
N LYS A 644 14.70 13.09 10.23
CA LYS A 644 15.89 12.95 11.07
C LYS A 644 15.52 12.97 12.56
N LYS A 645 14.64 13.89 12.98
CA LYS A 645 14.14 13.96 14.36
C LYS A 645 13.36 12.69 14.74
N MET A 646 12.45 12.22 13.89
CA MET A 646 11.70 10.98 14.11
C MET A 646 12.61 9.76 14.23
N LYS A 647 13.72 9.72 13.48
CA LYS A 647 14.73 8.66 13.60
C LYS A 647 15.51 8.73 14.91
N GLU A 648 15.85 9.93 15.39
CA GLU A 648 16.49 10.14 16.69
C GLU A 648 15.55 9.70 17.83
N GLU A 649 14.27 10.06 17.75
CA GLU A 649 13.22 9.66 18.70
C GLU A 649 13.05 8.13 18.72
N MET A 650 12.95 7.48 17.56
CA MET A 650 12.87 6.01 17.48
C MET A 650 14.12 5.29 18.04
N ILE A 651 15.30 5.91 17.95
CA ILE A 651 16.53 5.39 18.58
C ILE A 651 16.47 5.57 20.10
N GLN A 652 15.93 6.68 20.59
CA GLN A 652 15.73 6.91 22.02
C GLN A 652 14.70 5.92 22.60
N ASP A 653 13.53 5.74 21.96
CA ASP A 653 12.52 4.76 22.36
C ASP A 653 13.10 3.34 22.43
N ALA A 654 13.94 2.96 21.47
CA ALA A 654 14.62 1.65 21.46
C ALA A 654 15.67 1.51 22.59
N ASN A 655 16.33 2.60 22.97
CA ASN A 655 17.25 2.63 24.13
C ASN A 655 16.50 2.57 25.45
N ASP A 656 15.36 3.27 25.57
CA ASP A 656 14.55 3.29 26.78
C ASP A 656 13.81 1.96 26.98
N LEU A 657 13.32 1.33 25.91
CA LEU A 657 12.82 -0.05 25.93
C LEU A 657 13.92 -1.05 26.34
N ARG A 658 15.17 -0.84 25.87
CA ARG A 658 16.31 -1.64 26.32
C ARG A 658 16.64 -1.42 27.80
N GLN A 659 16.56 -0.18 28.30
CA GLN A 659 16.74 0.13 29.73
C GLN A 659 15.66 -0.53 30.58
N LEU A 660 14.39 -0.46 30.17
CA LEU A 660 13.27 -1.15 30.81
C LEU A 660 13.47 -2.67 30.80
N TYR A 661 13.99 -3.25 29.71
CA TYR A 661 14.33 -4.67 29.64
C TYR A 661 15.47 -5.04 30.61
N THR A 662 16.54 -4.23 30.70
CA THR A 662 17.60 -4.48 31.70
C THR A 662 17.12 -4.29 33.14
N LEU A 663 16.26 -3.32 33.43
CA LEU A 663 15.67 -3.12 34.76
C LEU A 663 14.73 -4.27 35.14
N ALA A 664 13.96 -4.80 34.17
CA ALA A 664 13.20 -6.03 34.37
C ALA A 664 14.12 -7.22 34.63
N GLN A 665 15.20 -7.38 33.85
CA GLN A 665 16.19 -8.44 34.02
C GLN A 665 16.91 -8.37 35.38
N GLU A 666 17.25 -7.18 35.88
CA GLU A 666 17.84 -6.98 37.22
C GLU A 666 16.83 -7.27 38.33
N ARG A 667 15.56 -6.87 38.16
CA ARG A 667 14.47 -7.10 39.13
C ARG A 667 14.02 -8.57 39.18
N ILE A 668 14.27 -9.34 38.12
CA ILE A 668 14.06 -10.78 38.02
C ILE A 668 15.31 -11.54 38.54
N GLY A 669 16.51 -11.08 38.21
CA GLY A 669 17.78 -11.65 38.66
C GLY A 669 17.99 -13.07 38.12
N GLU A 670 18.39 -14.00 39.00
CA GLU A 670 18.48 -15.43 38.69
C GLU A 670 17.14 -16.18 38.87
N ARG A 671 16.13 -15.56 39.47
CA ARG A 671 14.82 -16.20 39.71
C ARG A 671 14.02 -16.26 38.42
N SER A 672 13.33 -17.36 38.14
CA SER A 672 12.38 -17.39 37.03
C SER A 672 11.15 -16.52 37.30
N ILE A 673 10.45 -16.11 36.24
CA ILE A 673 9.12 -15.48 36.33
C ILE A 673 8.11 -16.42 37.05
N GLY A 674 8.32 -17.74 36.96
CA GLY A 674 7.56 -18.73 37.72
C GLY A 674 7.82 -18.64 39.23
N GLU A 675 9.07 -18.51 39.67
CA GLU A 675 9.42 -18.31 41.09
C GLU A 675 8.85 -17.01 41.64
N LEU A 676 8.92 -15.90 40.90
CA LEU A 676 8.29 -14.64 41.32
C LEU A 676 6.75 -14.73 41.37
N GLY A 677 6.13 -15.51 40.46
CA GLY A 677 4.71 -15.83 40.53
C GLY A 677 4.35 -16.66 41.76
N ILE A 678 5.18 -17.65 42.11
CA ILE A 678 5.02 -18.48 43.31
C ILE A 678 5.23 -17.65 44.58
N GLU A 679 6.25 -16.80 44.64
CA GLU A 679 6.53 -15.89 45.76
C GLU A 679 5.37 -14.90 45.99
N LYS A 680 4.79 -14.35 44.90
CA LYS A 680 3.55 -13.55 45.01
C LYS A 680 2.38 -14.38 45.54
N LEU A 681 2.12 -15.56 44.97
CA LEU A 681 0.98 -16.40 45.38
C LEU A 681 1.12 -16.90 46.82
N GLN A 682 2.35 -17.16 47.31
CA GLN A 682 2.62 -17.49 48.71
C GLN A 682 2.36 -16.31 49.65
N LEU A 683 2.73 -15.09 49.24
CA LEU A 683 2.47 -13.88 50.02
C LEU A 683 0.98 -13.52 50.05
N GLU A 684 0.29 -13.67 48.91
CA GLU A 684 -1.17 -13.49 48.77
C GLU A 684 -1.95 -14.55 49.57
N ALA A 685 -1.51 -15.80 49.58
CA ALA A 685 -2.06 -16.85 50.45
C ALA A 685 -1.84 -16.54 51.94
N ALA A 686 -0.62 -16.13 52.34
CA ALA A 686 -0.32 -15.76 53.73
C ALA A 686 -1.14 -14.53 54.19
N GLN A 687 -1.39 -13.58 53.29
CA GLN A 687 -2.25 -12.42 53.57
C GLN A 687 -3.71 -12.85 53.79
N LEU A 688 -4.23 -13.76 52.97
CA LEU A 688 -5.58 -14.34 53.14
C LEU A 688 -5.70 -15.21 54.40
N GLU A 689 -4.64 -15.95 54.78
CA GLU A 689 -4.60 -16.69 56.05
C GLU A 689 -4.65 -15.75 57.26
N VAL A 690 -3.94 -14.61 57.21
CA VAL A 690 -3.99 -13.57 58.26
C VAL A 690 -5.37 -12.89 58.31
N GLU A 691 -5.97 -12.57 57.16
CA GLU A 691 -7.33 -12.00 57.09
C GLU A 691 -8.39 -12.98 57.63
N ALA A 692 -8.30 -14.27 57.28
CA ALA A 692 -9.16 -15.31 57.82
C ALA A 692 -8.99 -15.51 59.33
N ALA A 693 -7.75 -15.52 59.84
CA ALA A 693 -7.45 -15.68 61.25
C ALA A 693 -7.90 -14.48 62.10
N THR A 694 -7.71 -13.25 61.60
CA THR A 694 -8.16 -12.02 62.28
C THR A 694 -9.69 -11.89 62.24
N SER A 695 -10.33 -12.24 61.13
CA SER A 695 -11.80 -12.30 61.03
C SER A 695 -12.40 -13.35 61.97
N ALA A 696 -11.77 -14.53 62.10
CA ALA A 696 -12.19 -15.56 63.05
C ALA A 696 -12.02 -15.11 64.52
N LEU A 697 -10.92 -14.43 64.86
CA LEU A 697 -10.71 -13.80 66.18
C LEU A 697 -11.77 -12.74 66.48
N HIS A 698 -12.12 -11.90 65.51
CA HIS A 698 -13.18 -10.90 65.66
C HIS A 698 -14.54 -11.56 65.90
N LYS A 699 -14.89 -12.61 65.14
CA LYS A 699 -16.13 -13.37 65.32
C LYS A 699 -16.20 -14.07 66.67
N LEU A 700 -15.08 -14.60 67.17
CA LEU A 700 -14.98 -15.17 68.51
C LEU A 700 -15.20 -14.11 69.61
N ALA A 701 -14.67 -12.89 69.43
CA ALA A 701 -14.90 -11.80 70.37
C ALA A 701 -16.38 -11.36 70.43
N GLU A 702 -17.02 -11.19 69.27
CA GLU A 702 -18.47 -10.93 69.19
C GLU A 702 -19.27 -12.03 69.89
N MET A 703 -18.95 -13.31 69.63
CA MET A 703 -19.63 -14.45 70.24
C MET A 703 -19.39 -14.54 71.76
N SER A 704 -18.19 -14.24 72.26
CA SER A 704 -17.93 -14.18 73.70
C SER A 704 -18.69 -13.03 74.38
N GLN A 705 -18.77 -11.88 73.71
CA GLN A 705 -19.50 -10.71 74.22
C GLN A 705 -21.01 -10.95 74.22
N GLU A 706 -21.57 -11.60 73.18
CA GLU A 706 -22.95 -12.08 73.16
C GLU A 706 -23.24 -13.11 74.27
N LEU A 707 -22.33 -14.06 74.51
CA LEU A 707 -22.46 -15.06 75.58
C LEU A 707 -22.45 -14.40 76.97
N LEU A 708 -21.54 -13.45 77.19
CA LEU A 708 -21.44 -12.69 78.44
C LEU A 708 -22.70 -11.83 78.66
N HIS A 709 -23.24 -11.22 77.61
CA HIS A 709 -24.50 -10.47 77.65
C HIS A 709 -25.69 -11.40 77.95
N LYS A 710 -25.79 -12.57 77.33
CA LYS A 710 -26.84 -13.57 77.59
C LYS A 710 -26.75 -14.16 79.01
N ALA A 711 -25.55 -14.48 79.49
CA ALA A 711 -25.29 -14.90 80.87
C ALA A 711 -25.49 -13.77 81.91
N SER A 712 -25.61 -12.52 81.46
CA SER A 712 -25.99 -11.39 82.31
C SER A 712 -27.50 -11.18 82.35
N LEU A 713 -28.17 -11.20 81.19
CA LEU A 713 -29.64 -11.16 81.09
C LEU A 713 -30.31 -12.35 81.78
N SER A 714 -29.68 -13.53 81.82
CA SER A 714 -30.14 -14.71 82.54
C SER A 714 -30.23 -14.52 84.08
N VAL A 715 -29.84 -13.36 84.61
CA VAL A 715 -29.97 -12.99 86.03
C VAL A 715 -31.06 -11.91 86.24
N GLU A 716 -31.54 -11.27 85.17
CA GLU A 716 -32.63 -10.28 85.22
C GLU A 716 -33.97 -10.85 84.74
N ALA A 717 -33.95 -12.00 84.05
CA ALA A 717 -35.12 -12.64 83.45
C ALA A 717 -35.72 -13.78 84.29
N ASP A 718 -35.72 -13.65 85.63
CA ASP A 718 -36.49 -14.56 86.50
C ASP A 718 -37.17 -13.81 87.66
N SER A 719 -38.36 -13.28 87.35
CA SER A 719 -39.41 -13.01 88.32
C SER A 719 -40.72 -13.52 87.72
N ASP A 720 -41.32 -14.51 88.39
CA ASP A 720 -42.53 -15.24 87.99
C ASP A 720 -42.40 -16.14 86.74
N THR A 721 -41.89 -17.37 86.90
CA THR A 721 -42.71 -18.61 86.69
C THR A 721 -42.04 -19.85 87.32
N ASP A 722 -42.67 -20.42 88.35
CA ASP A 722 -42.31 -21.74 88.90
C ASP A 722 -42.45 -22.87 87.86
N LEU A 723 -41.41 -23.69 87.66
CA LEU A 723 -41.56 -25.14 87.48
C LEU A 723 -40.25 -25.91 87.71
N GLN A 724 -40.35 -26.95 88.54
CA GLN A 724 -39.23 -27.68 89.15
C GLN A 724 -38.30 -28.41 88.16
N LEU A 725 -36.99 -28.17 88.25
CA LEU A 725 -36.00 -29.26 88.15
C LEU A 725 -34.77 -28.99 89.03
N SER A 726 -34.16 -30.08 89.51
CA SER A 726 -32.94 -30.23 90.32
C SER A 726 -32.03 -29.02 90.58
N VAL A 727 -31.73 -28.83 91.87
CA VAL A 727 -30.57 -28.10 92.44
C VAL A 727 -29.32 -28.16 91.55
N VAL A 728 -28.91 -27.00 91.06
CA VAL A 728 -27.55 -26.69 90.61
C VAL A 728 -27.10 -25.46 91.41
N ASN A 729 -25.90 -25.49 91.97
CA ASN A 729 -25.45 -24.45 92.91
C ASN A 729 -25.37 -23.07 92.25
N ASP A 730 -25.72 -22.01 92.99
CA ASP A 730 -25.37 -20.62 92.65
C ASP A 730 -23.86 -20.46 92.43
N GLU A 731 -23.04 -21.21 93.18
CA GLU A 731 -21.59 -21.31 92.95
C GLU A 731 -21.29 -21.72 91.50
N CYS A 732 -21.92 -22.76 90.96
CA CYS A 732 -21.67 -23.25 89.59
C CYS A 732 -22.08 -22.22 88.52
N PHE A 733 -23.18 -21.49 88.72
CA PHE A 733 -23.59 -20.44 87.78
C PHE A 733 -22.70 -19.19 87.90
N SER A 734 -22.22 -18.88 89.11
CA SER A 734 -21.24 -17.81 89.33
C SER A 734 -19.85 -18.16 88.77
N GLU A 735 -19.40 -19.40 88.90
CA GLU A 735 -18.18 -19.94 88.29
C GLU A 735 -18.29 -19.84 86.77
N PHE A 736 -19.38 -20.34 86.17
CA PHE A 736 -19.65 -20.21 84.74
C PHE A 736 -19.60 -18.74 84.29
N LYS A 737 -20.23 -17.82 85.03
CA LYS A 737 -20.21 -16.39 84.71
C LYS A 737 -18.81 -15.77 84.83
N THR A 738 -18.01 -16.17 85.82
CA THR A 738 -16.61 -15.71 85.97
C THR A 738 -15.68 -16.27 84.90
N GLU A 739 -15.86 -17.54 84.49
CA GLU A 739 -15.00 -18.15 83.48
C GLU A 739 -15.40 -17.69 82.06
N VAL A 740 -16.69 -17.43 81.80
CA VAL A 740 -17.15 -16.72 80.57
C VAL A 740 -16.61 -15.29 80.53
N ALA A 741 -16.61 -14.56 81.65
CA ALA A 741 -15.98 -13.24 81.73
C ALA A 741 -14.46 -13.32 81.45
N ARG A 742 -13.77 -14.28 82.05
CA ARG A 742 -12.34 -14.54 81.83
C ARG A 742 -12.01 -14.94 80.39
N LEU A 743 -12.88 -15.71 79.73
CA LEU A 743 -12.76 -16.06 78.32
C LEU A 743 -13.00 -14.84 77.41
N SER A 744 -13.94 -13.96 77.75
CA SER A 744 -14.13 -12.68 77.06
C SER A 744 -12.88 -11.78 77.21
N ASP A 745 -12.37 -11.60 78.44
CA ASP A 745 -11.13 -10.87 78.75
C ASP A 745 -9.91 -11.42 77.99
N LEU A 746 -9.81 -12.75 77.86
CA LEU A 746 -8.75 -13.42 77.11
C LEU A 746 -8.90 -13.17 75.60
N THR A 747 -10.12 -13.26 75.07
CA THR A 747 -10.40 -13.07 73.64
C THR A 747 -10.19 -11.60 73.23
N GLU A 748 -10.64 -10.65 74.04
CA GLU A 748 -10.39 -9.21 73.82
C GLU A 748 -8.89 -8.88 73.89
N ARG A 749 -8.13 -9.55 74.77
CA ARG A 749 -6.67 -9.41 74.84
C ARG A 749 -5.97 -9.97 73.60
N LEU A 750 -6.36 -11.15 73.12
CA LEU A 750 -5.85 -11.73 71.87
C LEU A 750 -6.17 -10.84 70.66
N VAL A 751 -7.36 -10.24 70.61
CA VAL A 751 -7.76 -9.28 69.55
C VAL A 751 -6.90 -8.00 69.59
N LYS A 752 -6.50 -7.53 70.78
CA LYS A 752 -5.58 -6.39 70.94
C LYS A 752 -4.12 -6.74 70.63
N GLU A 753 -3.66 -7.92 71.05
CA GLU A 753 -2.31 -8.43 70.74
C GLU A 753 -2.14 -8.73 69.24
N ALA A 754 -3.22 -9.12 68.55
CA ALA A 754 -3.28 -9.26 67.10
C ALA A 754 -3.45 -7.92 66.33
N GLY A 755 -3.49 -6.77 67.02
CA GLY A 755 -3.58 -5.44 66.40
C GLY A 755 -4.93 -5.10 65.74
N ILE A 756 -5.95 -5.94 65.90
CA ILE A 756 -7.26 -5.80 65.24
C ILE A 756 -8.03 -4.56 65.74
N ILE A 757 -7.78 -4.13 66.99
CA ILE A 757 -8.23 -2.84 67.53
C ILE A 757 -7.04 -1.87 67.51
N GLY A 758 -6.71 -1.40 66.30
CA GLY A 758 -5.79 -0.29 66.09
C GLY A 758 -6.51 1.06 66.21
N ASP A 759 -5.90 2.01 66.91
CA ASP A 759 -6.33 3.41 66.87
C ASP A 759 -6.22 3.96 65.44
N VAL A 760 -7.20 4.76 65.00
CA VAL A 760 -7.27 5.27 63.62
C VAL A 760 -6.24 6.37 63.39
N ASN A 761 -4.97 6.00 63.17
CA ASN A 761 -3.92 6.81 62.54
C ASN A 761 -2.63 6.00 62.30
N LEU A 762 -2.52 5.33 61.15
CA LEU A 762 -1.22 5.07 60.52
C LEU A 762 -1.38 5.00 59.00
N VAL A 763 -0.46 5.65 58.29
CA VAL A 763 -0.54 5.91 56.84
C VAL A 763 0.13 4.78 56.08
N GLU A 764 -0.57 4.20 55.10
CA GLU A 764 0.07 3.32 54.12
C GLU A 764 1.00 4.12 53.19
N VAL A 765 2.22 3.62 53.04
CA VAL A 765 3.17 4.05 51.99
C VAL A 765 3.77 2.81 51.35
N ILE A 766 3.21 2.42 50.20
CA ILE A 766 3.87 1.68 49.12
C ILE A 766 3.44 2.34 47.80
#